data_AF-A0AAD7U2J3-F1
#
_entry.id   AF-A0AAD7U2J3-F1
#
_cell.length_a   1.000
_cell.length_b   1.000
_cell.length_c   1.000
_cell.angle_alpha   90.00
_cell.angle_beta   90.00
_cell.angle_gamma   90.00
#
_symmetry.space_group_name_H-M   'P 1'
#
loop_
_entity.id
_entity.type
_entity.pdbx_description
1 polymer ?
#
loop_
_entity_poly.entity_id
_entity_poly.type
_entity_poly.pdbx_seq_one_letter_code
_entity_poly.pdbx_strand_id
1 'polypeptide(L)'
;MFYSRPSLAPHTSRIVFGLPTKHVLNRFYPSWAPKPKAGDGEWVDPDPRQQMEHARHLAKYVFPRQYSLKNPFDSPGSHRSSLGMPPDYLDREQEIKLKGSCKTPKRLKAVLDSLDKMIWRHHKCRYKALLDLSCPSKVTYRATAGRRHVDKFVQLRRNNATPLDNSVILELMSEMSIQLQTQASVTNHSISLDLSGRPIFVHDQSQARRQLKHKPRFAEFVCGVDEVFRYAVLVTRAVIPKVFWGSKRNFLVTMGYVKHMITTRRYETLSLHQVLQNFQTTDCDWLIPPGEGMQHQARVSLSDSLKRRELLEEFLFWYFDSFIIPLMKTTFYVTESSAFRNKVLYFRHDDWSTLCAPLVEKLSTDTFQQIDQHEAQEILRQRQLGFSFVRLLPKETGDAHRPGQSINQILQASFQILTYEKNRQLERIGASAFGPNEIYAKLKTFKDRLTGGNPSAALPKLYFVKVDVQACFDTIEQTKLLEILRELLLEDAYMIQRYGTVHKAGEKIQRKFVKKAHPEDDHPHFLTYAAQLAQGLRHTLFADQVVYPFSRRKEIIALLEEHITENIVKIGDEYYRQVVGIPQGSVLSALLCSFFYGHLEREKFAVMNDPECVLMRLIDDWLLITTNHTKAVDFYDMLSAGHPEYGCFISKDKSLVNFEHPELVNIVDPRSRVFPWCGYSINMRDLSVTVDYARYHATYLQDSLTVEYGRRPGAAFAFKMMQLAKSKSHIIYNDASLNSSDAVHLNIYQNFTVLAMKMHYYLKEWRLDMAKHHMFVLNTIRRTIRFAYTSACNKATHKLARAHHARVNLQERQVTWLGLHAFHSVLSRKPQAYARLLKMLSFQLSLPRYRHLRKRFRGVVAEGLSTVTLLCF
;
A
#
# COMPACT_ATOMS: atom_id res chain seq x y z
N MET A 1 1.17 -12.87 -5.56
CA MET A 1 0.93 -13.47 -4.24
C MET A 1 -0.28 -12.85 -3.55
N PHE A 2 -0.41 -11.52 -3.60
CA PHE A 2 -1.50 -10.77 -2.96
C PHE A 2 -2.91 -11.11 -3.46
N TYR A 3 -3.88 -11.01 -2.53
CA TYR A 3 -5.33 -11.04 -2.74
C TYR A 3 -5.87 -12.24 -3.51
N SER A 4 -5.17 -13.36 -3.44
CA SER A 4 -5.68 -14.61 -3.96
C SER A 4 -6.98 -14.98 -3.26
N ARG A 5 -7.92 -15.51 -4.03
CA ARG A 5 -9.10 -16.16 -3.47
C ARG A 5 -8.77 -17.56 -3.00
N PRO A 6 -9.56 -18.10 -2.05
CA PRO A 6 -9.47 -19.51 -1.73
C PRO A 6 -9.69 -20.33 -3.01
N SER A 7 -8.84 -21.34 -3.23
CA SER A 7 -9.09 -22.32 -4.27
C SER A 7 -10.19 -23.24 -3.75
N LEU A 8 -11.29 -23.39 -4.47
CA LEU A 8 -12.37 -24.30 -4.08
C LEU A 8 -12.21 -25.63 -4.83
N ALA A 9 -12.59 -26.72 -4.17
CA ALA A 9 -12.62 -28.02 -4.83
C ALA A 9 -13.78 -28.02 -5.85
N PRO A 10 -13.57 -28.55 -7.08
CA PRO A 10 -14.58 -28.49 -8.12
C PRO A 10 -15.94 -29.01 -7.65
N HIS A 11 -17.01 -28.28 -7.96
CA HIS A 11 -18.40 -28.60 -7.58
C HIS A 11 -18.66 -28.66 -6.07
N THR A 12 -17.82 -28.03 -5.25
CA THR A 12 -18.00 -27.95 -3.79
C THR A 12 -17.60 -26.57 -3.25
N SER A 13 -18.14 -26.18 -2.10
CA SER A 13 -17.71 -24.97 -1.36
C SER A 13 -16.51 -25.21 -0.43
N ARG A 14 -15.78 -26.32 -0.61
CA ARG A 14 -14.68 -26.70 0.28
C ARG A 14 -13.38 -26.05 -0.18
N ILE A 15 -12.72 -25.33 0.73
CA ILE A 15 -11.39 -24.73 0.49
C ILE A 15 -10.34 -25.83 0.32
N VAL A 16 -9.58 -25.75 -0.77
CA VAL A 16 -8.42 -26.57 -1.10
C VAL A 16 -7.17 -25.95 -0.47
N PHE A 17 -6.50 -26.73 0.37
CA PHE A 17 -5.20 -26.38 0.94
C PHE A 17 -4.08 -27.07 0.16
N GLY A 18 -2.98 -26.36 -0.10
CA GLY A 18 -1.85 -26.90 -0.86
C GLY A 18 -1.66 -26.21 -2.20
N LEU A 19 -1.69 -26.93 -3.32
CA LEU A 19 -1.57 -26.31 -4.65
C LEU A 19 -2.97 -26.05 -5.24
N PRO A 20 -3.14 -25.10 -6.19
CA PRO A 20 -4.45 -24.81 -6.77
C PRO A 20 -4.92 -25.93 -7.68
N THR A 21 -6.22 -26.00 -7.96
CA THR A 21 -6.83 -27.06 -8.77
C THR A 21 -6.21 -27.21 -10.16
N LYS A 22 -5.85 -26.09 -10.80
CA LYS A 22 -5.20 -26.06 -12.12
C LYS A 22 -3.72 -26.46 -12.13
N HIS A 23 -3.07 -26.59 -10.98
CA HIS A 23 -1.64 -26.94 -10.91
C HIS A 23 -1.40 -28.37 -11.41
N VAL A 24 -0.35 -28.58 -12.23
CA VAL A 24 -0.01 -29.88 -12.83
C VAL A 24 -0.05 -31.07 -11.85
N LEU A 25 0.52 -30.91 -10.65
CA LEU A 25 0.50 -31.95 -9.61
C LEU A 25 -0.93 -32.35 -9.16
N ASN A 26 -1.86 -31.40 -9.04
CA ASN A 26 -3.26 -31.70 -8.71
C ASN A 26 -4.05 -32.23 -9.90
N ARG A 27 -3.62 -31.94 -11.14
CA ARG A 27 -4.22 -32.53 -12.35
C ARG A 27 -3.96 -34.04 -12.42
N PHE A 28 -2.78 -34.49 -12.00
CA PHE A 28 -2.49 -35.93 -11.89
C PHE A 28 -3.19 -36.55 -10.69
N TYR A 29 -2.99 -35.97 -9.52
CA TYR A 29 -3.54 -36.50 -8.26
C TYR A 29 -4.07 -35.37 -7.39
N PRO A 30 -5.40 -35.12 -7.40
CA PRO A 30 -6.01 -34.06 -6.61
C PRO A 30 -5.73 -34.23 -5.11
N SER A 31 -5.11 -33.23 -4.50
CA SER A 31 -4.77 -33.24 -3.06
C SER A 31 -5.99 -33.22 -2.13
N TRP A 32 -7.17 -32.83 -2.64
CA TRP A 32 -8.44 -32.78 -1.89
C TRP A 32 -9.32 -34.01 -2.06
N ALA A 33 -8.96 -34.95 -2.96
CA ALA A 33 -9.71 -36.18 -3.14
C ALA A 33 -9.65 -37.04 -1.86
N PRO A 34 -10.76 -37.73 -1.49
CA PRO A 34 -10.75 -38.65 -0.35
C PRO A 34 -9.73 -39.75 -0.61
N LYS A 35 -8.77 -39.90 0.30
CA LYS A 35 -7.81 -41.01 0.26
C LYS A 35 -8.56 -42.28 0.69
N PRO A 36 -8.40 -43.42 -0.01
CA PRO A 36 -9.02 -44.67 0.40
C PRO A 36 -8.63 -44.96 1.86
N LYS A 37 -9.62 -45.37 2.67
CA LYS A 37 -9.36 -45.82 4.04
C LYS A 37 -8.46 -47.04 3.93
N ALA A 38 -7.34 -47.04 4.66
CA ALA A 38 -6.52 -48.24 4.83
C ALA A 38 -7.43 -49.28 5.51
N GLY A 39 -7.90 -50.26 4.75
CA GLY A 39 -9.00 -51.13 5.13
C GLY A 39 -9.26 -52.21 4.08
N ASP A 40 -10.03 -51.92 3.03
CA ASP A 40 -10.68 -53.00 2.24
C ASP A 40 -10.62 -52.82 0.72
N GLY A 41 -9.47 -52.43 0.17
CA GLY A 41 -9.25 -52.40 -1.29
C GLY A 41 -7.89 -52.96 -1.65
N GLU A 42 -7.85 -53.90 -2.60
CA GLU A 42 -6.60 -54.36 -3.22
C GLU A 42 -5.78 -53.16 -3.67
N TRP A 43 -4.52 -53.11 -3.21
CA TRP A 43 -3.58 -52.10 -3.66
C TRP A 43 -3.23 -52.40 -5.12
N VAL A 44 -3.87 -51.69 -6.06
CA VAL A 44 -3.54 -51.78 -7.48
C VAL A 44 -2.28 -50.94 -7.72
N ASP A 45 -1.21 -51.62 -8.12
CA ASP A 45 0.04 -50.98 -8.52
C ASP A 45 -0.24 -50.05 -9.72
N PRO A 46 0.14 -48.74 -9.68
CA PRO A 46 -0.16 -47.85 -10.78
C PRO A 46 0.63 -48.26 -12.03
N ASP A 47 0.00 -48.25 -13.21
CA ASP A 47 0.66 -48.63 -14.47
C ASP A 47 2.01 -47.89 -14.65
N PRO A 48 3.15 -48.61 -14.70
CA PRO A 48 4.47 -48.01 -14.89
C PRO A 48 4.58 -47.10 -16.12
N ARG A 49 3.78 -47.37 -17.17
CA ARG A 49 3.73 -46.52 -18.36
C ARG A 49 3.11 -45.17 -18.03
N GLN A 50 1.96 -45.17 -17.35
CA GLN A 50 1.27 -43.95 -16.94
C GLN A 50 2.09 -43.11 -15.95
N GLN A 51 2.78 -43.77 -15.00
CA GLN A 51 3.69 -43.08 -14.07
C GLN A 51 4.79 -42.31 -14.82
N MET A 52 5.44 -42.98 -15.77
CA MET A 52 6.50 -42.39 -16.57
C MET A 52 5.97 -41.28 -17.51
N GLU A 53 4.75 -41.41 -18.02
CA GLU A 53 4.08 -40.34 -18.78
C GLU A 53 3.85 -39.10 -17.93
N HIS A 54 3.34 -39.24 -16.71
CA HIS A 54 3.16 -38.12 -15.78
C HIS A 54 4.50 -37.44 -15.46
N ALA A 55 5.57 -38.21 -15.23
CA ALA A 55 6.91 -37.67 -14.98
C ALA A 55 7.45 -36.87 -16.19
N ARG A 56 7.29 -37.40 -17.41
CA ARG A 56 7.67 -36.69 -18.65
C ARG A 56 6.84 -35.42 -18.86
N HIS A 57 5.55 -35.46 -18.52
CA HIS A 57 4.68 -34.30 -18.61
C HIS A 57 5.06 -33.23 -17.58
N LEU A 58 5.33 -33.62 -16.33
CA LEU A 58 5.85 -32.71 -15.31
C LEU A 58 7.19 -32.09 -15.71
N ALA A 59 8.07 -32.85 -16.37
CA ALA A 59 9.35 -32.32 -16.86
C ALA A 59 9.17 -31.14 -17.83
N LYS A 60 8.09 -31.09 -18.61
CA LYS A 60 7.77 -29.97 -19.50
C LYS A 60 7.38 -28.69 -18.73
N TYR A 61 6.81 -28.84 -17.53
CA TYR A 61 6.52 -27.72 -16.63
C TYR A 61 7.77 -27.21 -15.92
N VAL A 62 8.64 -28.11 -15.44
CA VAL A 62 9.84 -27.76 -14.66
C VAL A 62 10.99 -27.29 -15.56
N PHE A 63 11.16 -27.88 -16.75
CA PHE A 63 12.29 -27.62 -17.66
C PHE A 63 11.84 -27.28 -19.10
N PRO A 64 10.98 -26.27 -19.29
CA PRO A 64 10.35 -25.99 -20.57
C PRO A 64 11.32 -25.65 -21.72
N ARG A 65 12.44 -24.96 -21.47
CA ARG A 65 13.44 -24.62 -22.50
C ARG A 65 14.06 -25.86 -23.11
N GLN A 66 14.16 -26.94 -22.33
CA GLN A 66 14.68 -28.23 -22.81
C GLN A 66 13.77 -28.90 -23.84
N TYR A 67 12.49 -28.50 -23.87
CA TYR A 67 11.49 -28.97 -24.83
C TYR A 67 11.15 -27.90 -25.89
N SER A 68 11.91 -26.80 -25.94
CA SER A 68 11.64 -25.63 -26.79
C SER A 68 10.23 -25.06 -26.56
N LEU A 69 9.78 -25.08 -25.30
CA LEU A 69 8.57 -24.41 -24.86
C LEU A 69 8.96 -23.02 -24.30
N LYS A 70 8.02 -22.07 -24.34
CA LYS A 70 8.23 -20.68 -23.91
C LYS A 70 8.71 -20.59 -22.47
N ASN A 71 9.62 -19.67 -22.17
CA ASN A 71 10.14 -19.52 -20.82
C ASN A 71 10.37 -18.03 -20.50
N PRO A 72 10.29 -17.60 -19.22
CA PRO A 72 10.63 -16.23 -18.82
C PRO A 72 12.01 -15.71 -19.27
N PHE A 73 12.95 -16.60 -19.61
CA PHE A 73 14.30 -16.25 -20.06
C PHE A 73 14.43 -16.07 -21.58
N ASP A 74 13.36 -16.28 -22.35
CA ASP A 74 13.36 -16.08 -23.80
C ASP A 74 13.26 -14.58 -24.15
N SER A 75 13.74 -14.17 -25.33
CA SER A 75 13.93 -12.76 -25.70
C SER A 75 12.65 -11.90 -25.58
N PRO A 76 12.74 -10.68 -25.02
CA PRO A 76 11.59 -9.84 -24.61
C PRO A 76 10.67 -9.36 -25.74
N GLY A 77 11.01 -9.62 -27.01
CA GLY A 77 10.16 -9.30 -28.17
C GLY A 77 9.03 -10.30 -28.44
N SER A 78 9.06 -11.50 -27.85
CA SER A 78 8.14 -12.61 -28.21
C SER A 78 6.93 -12.78 -27.27
N HIS A 79 6.86 -12.03 -26.15
CA HIS A 79 5.98 -12.39 -25.03
C HIS A 79 4.80 -11.45 -24.75
N ARG A 80 4.50 -10.49 -25.63
CA ARG A 80 3.25 -9.75 -25.51
C ARG A 80 2.11 -10.60 -26.07
N SER A 81 1.27 -11.14 -25.19
CA SER A 81 -0.06 -11.60 -25.59
C SER A 81 -0.81 -10.44 -26.26
N SER A 82 -1.78 -10.74 -27.13
CA SER A 82 -2.68 -9.77 -27.76
C SER A 82 -3.41 -8.86 -26.75
N LEU A 83 -3.39 -9.22 -25.46
CA LEU A 83 -4.05 -8.54 -24.35
C LEU A 83 -3.08 -7.84 -23.38
N GLY A 84 -1.76 -7.80 -23.65
CA GLY A 84 -0.79 -7.12 -22.79
C GLY A 84 -0.56 -7.76 -21.41
N MET A 85 -1.11 -8.96 -21.17
CA MET A 85 -0.93 -9.73 -19.94
C MET A 85 0.38 -10.54 -19.98
N PRO A 86 1.12 -10.63 -18.86
CA PRO A 86 2.28 -11.51 -18.77
C PRO A 86 1.87 -12.98 -18.97
N PRO A 87 2.72 -13.84 -19.56
CA PRO A 87 2.39 -15.24 -19.77
C PRO A 87 2.12 -15.97 -18.44
N ASP A 88 1.04 -16.75 -18.34
CA ASP A 88 0.79 -17.64 -17.20
C ASP A 88 1.60 -18.93 -17.39
N TYR A 89 2.70 -19.09 -16.65
CA TYR A 89 3.54 -20.29 -16.71
C TYR A 89 3.04 -21.41 -15.78
N LEU A 90 1.99 -21.16 -14.97
CA LEU A 90 1.41 -22.15 -14.06
C LEU A 90 0.57 -23.20 -14.80
N ASP A 91 -0.04 -22.83 -15.91
CA ASP A 91 -0.83 -23.72 -16.78
C ASP A 91 -0.32 -23.65 -18.21
N ARG A 92 0.17 -24.79 -18.71
CA ARG A 92 0.81 -24.89 -20.01
C ARG A 92 0.21 -25.99 -20.87
N GLU A 93 -0.97 -26.49 -20.51
CA GLU A 93 -1.57 -27.64 -21.22
C GLU A 93 -1.83 -27.35 -22.69
N GLN A 94 -2.34 -26.16 -23.01
CA GLN A 94 -2.58 -25.79 -24.41
C GLN A 94 -1.26 -25.75 -25.21
N GLU A 95 -0.21 -25.20 -24.62
CA GLU A 95 1.11 -25.11 -25.26
C GLU A 95 1.75 -26.49 -25.46
N ILE A 96 1.67 -27.35 -24.43
CA ILE A 96 2.18 -28.72 -24.50
C ILE A 96 1.40 -29.54 -25.54
N LYS A 97 0.07 -29.35 -25.63
CA LYS A 97 -0.78 -29.97 -26.65
C LYS A 97 -0.38 -29.51 -28.06
N LEU A 98 -0.21 -28.21 -28.28
CA LEU A 98 0.22 -27.64 -29.56
C LEU A 98 1.62 -28.11 -29.98
N LYS A 99 2.53 -28.33 -29.03
CA LYS A 99 3.87 -28.87 -29.31
C LYS A 99 3.83 -30.31 -29.82
N GLY A 100 2.82 -31.08 -29.42
CA GLY A 100 2.68 -32.50 -29.79
C GLY A 100 3.73 -33.41 -29.12
N SER A 101 3.91 -34.60 -29.71
CA SER A 101 4.86 -35.60 -29.21
C SER A 101 6.31 -35.13 -29.35
N CYS A 102 7.09 -35.24 -28.28
CA CYS A 102 8.49 -34.84 -28.26
C CYS A 102 9.33 -35.83 -27.44
N LYS A 103 10.58 -36.05 -27.88
CA LYS A 103 11.52 -36.93 -27.18
C LYS A 103 12.02 -36.25 -25.90
N THR A 104 12.14 -37.02 -24.82
CA THR A 104 12.77 -36.53 -23.58
C THR A 104 14.26 -36.23 -23.82
N PRO A 105 14.72 -35.00 -23.52
CA PRO A 105 16.13 -34.64 -23.61
C PRO A 105 17.01 -35.58 -22.77
N LYS A 106 18.16 -36.01 -23.32
CA LYS A 106 19.06 -36.98 -22.66
C LYS A 106 19.41 -36.58 -21.22
N ARG A 107 19.69 -35.29 -20.99
CA ARG A 107 20.05 -34.72 -19.67
C ARG A 107 18.92 -34.79 -18.62
N LEU A 108 17.66 -34.86 -19.05
CA LEU A 108 16.52 -34.93 -18.12
C LEU A 108 16.13 -36.35 -17.74
N LYS A 109 16.69 -37.37 -18.42
CA LYS A 109 16.33 -38.78 -18.16
C LYS A 109 16.55 -39.18 -16.70
N ALA A 110 17.69 -38.81 -16.12
CA ALA A 110 18.01 -39.09 -14.72
C ALA A 110 17.11 -38.34 -13.71
N VAL A 111 16.43 -37.27 -14.16
CA VAL A 111 15.58 -36.44 -13.32
C VAL A 111 14.14 -36.98 -13.26
N LEU A 112 13.72 -37.78 -14.25
CA LEU A 112 12.35 -38.30 -14.34
C LEU A 112 11.94 -39.08 -13.09
N ASP A 113 12.80 -39.94 -12.56
CA ASP A 113 12.52 -40.71 -11.32
C ASP A 113 12.33 -39.78 -10.10
N SER A 114 13.05 -38.65 -10.08
CA SER A 114 12.88 -37.66 -9.02
C SER A 114 11.58 -36.87 -9.20
N LEU A 115 11.17 -36.58 -10.44
CA LEU A 115 9.88 -35.94 -10.73
C LEU A 115 8.69 -36.86 -10.41
N ASP A 116 8.79 -38.15 -10.71
CA ASP A 116 7.78 -39.14 -10.29
C ASP A 116 7.64 -39.21 -8.76
N LYS A 117 8.77 -39.31 -8.05
CA LYS A 117 8.80 -39.21 -6.57
C LYS A 117 8.14 -37.94 -6.06
N MET A 118 8.29 -36.81 -6.76
CA MET A 118 7.63 -35.54 -6.40
C MET A 118 6.11 -35.62 -6.56
N ILE A 119 5.61 -36.23 -7.63
CA ILE A 119 4.18 -36.45 -7.89
C ILE A 119 3.56 -37.29 -6.77
N TRP A 120 4.20 -38.41 -6.45
CA TRP A 120 3.70 -39.30 -5.39
C TRP A 120 3.76 -38.66 -4.00
N ARG A 121 4.83 -37.92 -3.71
CA ARG A 121 4.96 -37.14 -2.47
C ARG A 121 3.89 -36.07 -2.34
N HIS A 122 3.55 -35.37 -3.44
CA HIS A 122 2.41 -34.46 -3.49
C HIS A 122 1.11 -35.17 -3.15
N HIS A 123 0.83 -36.30 -3.80
CA HIS A 123 -0.37 -37.09 -3.54
C HIS A 123 -0.48 -37.51 -2.07
N LYS A 124 0.62 -37.93 -1.44
CA LYS A 124 0.65 -38.32 -0.02
C LYS A 124 0.62 -37.13 0.95
N CYS A 125 1.02 -35.95 0.54
CA CYS A 125 1.09 -34.76 1.39
C CYS A 125 -0.28 -34.45 2.02
N ARG A 126 -0.30 -34.19 3.33
CA ARG A 126 -1.48 -33.75 4.08
C ARG A 126 -1.36 -32.26 4.36
N TYR A 127 -1.58 -31.43 3.33
CA TYR A 127 -1.38 -29.99 3.39
C TYR A 127 -2.09 -29.32 4.58
N LYS A 128 -3.36 -29.66 4.83
CA LYS A 128 -4.12 -29.12 5.97
C LYS A 128 -3.53 -29.49 7.33
N ALA A 129 -3.09 -30.74 7.51
CA ALA A 129 -2.46 -31.17 8.76
C ALA A 129 -1.11 -30.46 8.99
N LEU A 130 -0.32 -30.25 7.94
CA LEU A 130 0.91 -29.45 8.03
C LEU A 130 0.60 -27.98 8.34
N LEU A 131 -0.47 -27.42 7.78
CA LEU A 131 -0.94 -26.07 8.11
C LEU A 131 -1.31 -25.98 9.59
N ASP A 132 -2.16 -26.87 10.09
CA ASP A 132 -2.61 -26.84 11.48
C ASP A 132 -1.46 -27.06 12.48
N LEU A 133 -0.44 -27.84 12.10
CA LEU A 133 0.78 -28.02 12.90
C LEU A 133 1.66 -26.76 12.94
N SER A 134 1.73 -26.01 11.83
CA SER A 134 2.68 -24.91 11.67
C SER A 134 2.09 -23.55 12.00
N CYS A 135 0.81 -23.37 11.71
CA CYS A 135 0.03 -22.16 11.85
C CYS A 135 -1.40 -22.56 12.25
N PRO A 136 -1.69 -22.84 13.54
CA PRO A 136 -3.03 -23.22 13.99
C PRO A 136 -4.07 -22.13 13.71
N SER A 137 -5.33 -22.52 13.51
CA SER A 137 -6.44 -21.58 13.31
C SER A 137 -6.55 -20.63 14.50
N LYS A 138 -6.72 -19.34 14.19
CA LYS A 138 -6.86 -18.26 15.15
C LYS A 138 -8.33 -17.99 15.51
N VAL A 139 -9.27 -18.59 14.77
CA VAL A 139 -10.71 -18.50 15.03
C VAL A 139 -11.18 -19.71 15.84
N THR A 140 -11.88 -19.49 16.95
CA THR A 140 -12.48 -20.57 17.75
C THR A 140 -13.86 -20.93 17.23
N TYR A 141 -14.01 -22.15 16.68
CA TYR A 141 -15.29 -22.66 16.20
C TYR A 141 -16.22 -23.01 17.37
N ARG A 142 -17.52 -22.71 17.25
CA ARG A 142 -18.57 -23.41 18.00
C ARG A 142 -18.52 -24.87 17.55
N ALA A 143 -18.09 -25.77 18.43
CA ALA A 143 -18.44 -27.18 18.27
C ALA A 143 -19.95 -27.29 18.48
N THR A 144 -20.73 -27.27 17.38
CA THR A 144 -22.10 -27.75 17.44
C THR A 144 -22.06 -29.20 17.89
N ALA A 145 -22.79 -29.49 18.96
CA ALA A 145 -22.87 -30.80 19.57
C ALA A 145 -23.26 -31.84 18.51
N GLY A 146 -22.32 -32.73 18.16
CA GLY A 146 -22.63 -33.80 17.20
C GLY A 146 -21.45 -34.35 16.41
N ARG A 147 -20.31 -34.64 17.05
CA ARG A 147 -19.34 -35.65 16.59
C ARG A 147 -18.37 -35.96 17.71
N ARG A 148 -18.63 -37.05 18.43
CA ARG A 148 -17.63 -37.64 19.33
C ARG A 148 -16.51 -38.23 18.49
N HIS A 149 -15.33 -38.19 19.10
CA HIS A 149 -14.12 -38.98 18.84
C HIS A 149 -12.95 -38.30 18.10
N VAL A 150 -11.85 -38.28 18.86
CA VAL A 150 -10.43 -38.08 18.49
C VAL A 150 -9.94 -36.64 18.39
N ASP A 151 -9.51 -36.07 19.52
CA ASP A 151 -8.17 -35.46 19.67
C ASP A 151 -7.99 -34.88 21.09
N LYS A 152 -7.41 -35.67 21.99
CA LYS A 152 -7.22 -35.34 23.42
C LYS A 152 -5.88 -34.61 23.72
N PHE A 153 -5.24 -34.01 22.71
CA PHE A 153 -3.86 -33.48 22.85
C PHE A 153 -3.67 -31.96 22.69
N VAL A 154 -4.75 -31.16 22.60
CA VAL A 154 -4.65 -29.69 22.43
C VAL A 154 -5.17 -28.91 23.67
N GLN A 155 -5.44 -29.58 24.79
CA GLN A 155 -6.23 -29.01 25.88
C GLN A 155 -5.46 -28.32 27.02
N LEU A 156 -4.18 -27.98 26.84
CA LEU A 156 -3.35 -27.41 27.92
C LEU A 156 -2.96 -25.93 27.78
N ARG A 157 -3.56 -25.16 26.85
CA ARG A 157 -3.21 -23.73 26.70
C ARG A 157 -4.32 -22.77 26.28
N ARG A 158 -5.60 -23.02 26.59
CA ARG A 158 -6.68 -22.06 26.28
C ARG A 158 -7.85 -22.17 27.27
N ASN A 159 -7.78 -21.48 28.41
CA ASN A 159 -8.91 -21.42 29.35
C ASN A 159 -9.68 -20.09 29.39
N ASN A 160 -9.33 -19.05 28.60
CA ASN A 160 -10.04 -17.75 28.66
C ASN A 160 -10.36 -17.15 27.28
N ALA A 161 -10.77 -17.94 26.28
CA ALA A 161 -11.20 -17.41 24.98
C ALA A 161 -12.71 -17.68 24.76
N THR A 162 -13.53 -16.65 24.97
CA THR A 162 -14.94 -16.64 24.56
C THR A 162 -15.04 -16.78 23.04
N PRO A 163 -16.05 -17.50 22.50
CA PRO A 163 -16.30 -17.55 21.06
C PRO A 163 -16.53 -16.14 20.50
N LEU A 164 -16.00 -15.83 19.31
CA LEU A 164 -16.30 -14.55 18.66
C LEU A 164 -17.77 -14.51 18.21
N ASP A 165 -18.50 -13.51 18.67
CA ASP A 165 -19.86 -13.20 18.23
C ASP A 165 -19.84 -12.38 16.91
N ASN A 166 -20.85 -12.55 16.07
CA ASN A 166 -20.99 -11.85 14.79
C ASN A 166 -21.06 -10.32 14.99
N SER A 167 -21.67 -9.87 16.10
CA SER A 167 -21.70 -8.47 16.52
C SER A 167 -20.29 -7.90 16.76
N VAL A 168 -19.43 -8.68 17.43
CA VAL A 168 -18.02 -8.34 17.67
C VAL A 168 -17.27 -8.32 16.35
N ILE A 169 -17.45 -9.30 15.46
CA ILE A 169 -16.78 -9.32 14.15
C ILE A 169 -17.15 -8.07 13.32
N LEU A 170 -18.43 -7.69 13.28
CA LEU A 170 -18.89 -6.48 12.59
C LEU A 170 -18.32 -5.20 13.21
N GLU A 171 -18.19 -5.14 14.54
CA GLU A 171 -17.56 -4.01 15.25
C GLU A 171 -16.04 -3.96 15.06
N LEU A 172 -15.38 -5.12 14.87
CA LEU A 172 -13.97 -5.21 14.51
C LEU A 172 -13.68 -4.80 13.07
N MET A 173 -14.67 -4.90 12.18
CA MET A 173 -14.57 -4.47 10.79
C MET A 173 -15.11 -3.05 10.58
N SER A 174 -15.79 -2.46 11.58
CA SER A 174 -16.23 -1.06 11.54
C SER A 174 -15.04 -0.10 11.64
N GLU A 175 -15.24 1.14 11.19
CA GLU A 175 -14.20 2.17 11.15
C GLU A 175 -13.52 2.45 12.50
N MET A 176 -14.15 2.02 13.61
CA MET A 176 -13.78 2.30 15.00
C MET A 176 -12.67 1.41 15.57
N SER A 177 -12.37 0.24 15.00
CA SER A 177 -11.50 -0.77 15.65
C SER A 177 -9.99 -0.56 15.43
N ILE A 178 -9.61 0.30 14.47
CA ILE A 178 -8.22 0.68 14.21
C ILE A 178 -8.05 2.14 14.62
N GLN A 179 -8.21 2.38 15.92
CA GLN A 179 -7.84 3.65 16.54
C GLN A 179 -6.34 3.86 16.42
N LEU A 180 -5.94 4.76 15.53
CA LEU A 180 -4.70 5.51 15.68
C LEU A 180 -4.96 6.51 16.79
N GLN A 181 -4.31 6.31 17.95
CA GLN A 181 -4.23 7.35 18.95
C GLN A 181 -3.68 8.63 18.29
N THR A 182 -4.54 9.62 18.07
CA THR A 182 -4.15 10.98 17.65
C THR A 182 -3.40 11.72 18.75
N GLN A 183 -3.33 11.14 19.95
CA GLN A 183 -2.53 11.62 21.07
C GLN A 183 -1.56 10.53 21.50
N ALA A 184 -0.25 10.78 21.32
CA ALA A 184 0.74 10.06 22.08
C ALA A 184 0.44 10.29 23.57
N SER A 185 0.23 9.23 24.35
CA SER A 185 0.20 9.35 25.80
C SER A 185 1.59 9.80 26.25
N VAL A 186 1.78 11.10 26.41
CA VAL A 186 2.95 11.64 27.08
C VAL A 186 2.80 11.25 28.56
N THR A 187 3.41 10.13 28.96
CA THR A 187 3.66 9.85 30.37
C THR A 187 4.70 10.83 30.87
N ASN A 188 4.31 12.08 31.13
CA ASN A 188 5.11 12.98 31.95
C ASN A 188 4.77 12.68 33.41
N HIS A 189 5.75 12.18 34.15
CA HIS A 189 5.73 12.08 35.61
C HIS A 189 5.79 13.48 36.24
N SER A 190 4.71 14.25 36.15
CA SER A 190 4.52 15.45 36.95
C SER A 190 3.23 15.30 37.74
N ILE A 191 3.38 14.93 39.01
CA ILE A 191 2.32 14.95 40.02
C ILE A 191 1.92 16.42 40.19
N SER A 192 0.69 16.78 39.82
CA SER A 192 0.13 18.10 40.16
C SER A 192 -0.27 18.08 41.64
N LEU A 193 0.33 19.00 42.38
CA LEU A 193 0.04 19.25 43.79
C LEU A 193 -0.87 20.48 43.90
N ASP A 194 -1.81 20.48 44.83
CA ASP A 194 -2.57 21.68 45.18
C ASP A 194 -1.71 22.70 45.96
N LEU A 195 -2.31 23.86 46.30
CA LEU A 195 -1.67 24.92 47.11
C LEU A 195 -1.24 24.45 48.53
N SER A 196 -1.59 23.23 48.93
CA SER A 196 -1.21 22.59 50.19
C SER A 196 -0.25 21.40 50.02
N GLY A 197 0.26 21.16 48.81
CA GLY A 197 1.25 20.11 48.56
C GLY A 197 0.67 18.69 48.50
N ARG A 198 -0.64 18.51 48.25
CA ARG A 198 -1.28 17.18 48.15
C ARG A 198 -1.52 16.78 46.68
N PRO A 199 -1.28 15.51 46.31
CA PRO A 199 -1.53 15.02 44.96
C PRO A 199 -3.03 14.96 44.66
N ILE A 200 -3.47 15.68 43.61
CA ILE A 200 -4.85 15.67 43.15
C ILE A 200 -5.09 14.41 42.31
N PHE A 201 -5.82 13.43 42.87
CA PHE A 201 -6.35 12.30 42.12
C PHE A 201 -7.70 12.68 41.50
N VAL A 202 -7.73 12.89 40.18
CA VAL A 202 -9.00 13.00 39.44
C VAL A 202 -9.60 11.60 39.31
N HIS A 203 -10.48 11.25 40.23
CA HIS A 203 -11.33 10.07 40.15
C HIS A 203 -12.54 10.41 39.25
N ASP A 204 -12.49 10.02 37.97
CA ASP A 204 -13.51 9.19 37.29
C ASP A 204 -13.41 9.20 35.75
N GLN A 205 -12.35 8.60 35.20
CA GLN A 205 -12.26 8.23 33.76
C GLN A 205 -12.13 6.71 33.57
N SER A 206 -12.65 5.91 34.51
CA SER A 206 -12.20 4.52 34.70
C SER A 206 -13.02 3.47 33.94
N GLN A 207 -14.27 3.75 33.55
CA GLN A 207 -15.12 2.76 32.88
C GLN A 207 -14.96 2.73 31.34
N ALA A 208 -14.95 3.89 30.67
CA ALA A 208 -14.77 3.97 29.22
C ALA A 208 -13.40 3.45 28.74
N ARG A 209 -12.34 3.69 29.53
CA ARG A 209 -10.99 3.16 29.27
C ARG A 209 -10.87 1.64 29.47
N ARG A 210 -11.71 1.03 30.31
CA ARG A 210 -11.72 -0.43 30.53
C ARG A 210 -12.42 -1.16 29.38
N GLN A 211 -13.52 -0.62 28.86
CA GLN A 211 -14.21 -1.20 27.70
C GLN A 211 -13.38 -1.11 26.40
N LEU A 212 -12.59 -0.04 26.22
CA LEU A 212 -11.65 0.08 25.08
C LEU A 212 -10.50 -0.95 25.10
N LYS A 213 -10.16 -1.52 26.27
CA LYS A 213 -9.07 -2.51 26.39
C LYS A 213 -9.46 -3.93 25.99
N HIS A 214 -10.74 -4.22 25.76
CA HIS A 214 -11.24 -5.58 25.52
C HIS A 214 -11.66 -5.88 24.07
N LYS A 215 -11.53 -4.95 23.13
CA LYS A 215 -11.88 -5.16 21.71
C LYS A 215 -10.72 -5.87 20.98
N PRO A 216 -10.87 -7.13 20.50
CA PRO A 216 -9.77 -7.88 19.89
C PRO A 216 -9.46 -7.36 18.49
N ARG A 217 -8.32 -6.68 18.29
CA ARG A 217 -8.04 -6.02 17.01
C ARG A 217 -7.83 -7.06 15.89
N PHE A 218 -8.40 -6.87 14.71
CA PHE A 218 -7.64 -6.88 13.44
C PHE A 218 -6.41 -7.82 13.34
N ALA A 219 -5.33 -7.26 13.88
CA ALA A 219 -3.98 -7.79 13.92
C ALA A 219 -3.82 -9.10 14.71
N GLU A 220 -4.76 -9.47 15.58
CA GLU A 220 -4.70 -10.67 16.42
C GLU A 220 -4.94 -11.96 15.62
N PHE A 221 -5.67 -11.87 14.50
CA PHE A 221 -5.88 -12.98 13.57
C PHE A 221 -4.77 -13.12 12.53
N VAL A 222 -3.76 -12.23 12.54
CA VAL A 222 -2.62 -12.29 11.62
C VAL A 222 -1.74 -13.49 11.95
N CYS A 223 -1.44 -14.30 10.96
CA CYS A 223 -0.46 -15.37 11.05
C CYS A 223 0.94 -14.78 11.23
N GLY A 224 1.71 -15.32 12.18
CA GLY A 224 3.10 -14.96 12.37
C GLY A 224 3.93 -15.33 11.14
N VAL A 225 4.91 -14.50 10.78
CA VAL A 225 5.78 -14.76 9.62
C VAL A 225 6.55 -16.09 9.78
N ASP A 226 6.96 -16.43 11.00
CA ASP A 226 7.62 -17.71 11.27
C ASP A 226 6.66 -18.91 11.14
N GLU A 227 5.36 -18.74 11.40
CA GLU A 227 4.34 -19.78 11.18
C GLU A 227 4.18 -20.07 9.69
N VAL A 228 4.04 -19.01 8.87
CA VAL A 228 3.95 -19.09 7.41
C VAL A 228 5.22 -19.68 6.81
N PHE A 229 6.39 -19.25 7.28
CA PHE A 229 7.67 -19.78 6.84
C PHE A 229 7.83 -21.27 7.21
N ARG A 230 7.45 -21.66 8.44
CA ARG A 230 7.48 -23.06 8.87
C ARG A 230 6.58 -23.93 8.00
N TYR A 231 5.38 -23.46 7.65
CA TYR A 231 4.49 -24.16 6.73
C TYR A 231 5.16 -24.41 5.38
N ALA A 232 5.74 -23.36 4.77
CA ALA A 232 6.44 -23.47 3.50
C ALA A 232 7.59 -24.49 3.56
N VAL A 233 8.40 -24.46 4.63
CA VAL A 233 9.50 -25.42 4.84
C VAL A 233 8.99 -26.86 4.97
N LEU A 234 7.92 -27.10 5.73
CA LEU A 234 7.36 -28.44 5.92
C LEU A 234 6.80 -29.00 4.63
N VAL A 235 6.06 -28.18 3.87
CA VAL A 235 5.51 -28.58 2.57
C VAL A 235 6.63 -28.84 1.57
N THR A 236 7.65 -27.99 1.49
CA THR A 236 8.80 -28.23 0.61
C THR A 236 9.50 -29.54 0.94
N ARG A 237 9.72 -29.85 2.22
CA ARG A 237 10.33 -31.12 2.65
C ARG A 237 9.45 -32.34 2.34
N ALA A 238 8.14 -32.18 2.45
CA ALA A 238 7.19 -33.24 2.15
C ALA A 238 7.15 -33.54 0.65
N VAL A 239 7.08 -32.51 -0.20
CA VAL A 239 6.80 -32.64 -1.63
C VAL A 239 8.07 -32.71 -2.49
N ILE A 240 9.03 -31.81 -2.30
CA ILE A 240 10.21 -31.69 -3.18
C ILE A 240 11.30 -32.68 -2.74
N PRO A 241 11.74 -33.61 -3.61
CA PRO A 241 12.82 -34.53 -3.30
C PRO A 241 14.13 -33.83 -2.94
N LYS A 242 14.87 -34.42 -1.99
CA LYS A 242 16.14 -33.85 -1.49
C LYS A 242 17.21 -33.70 -2.58
N VAL A 243 17.17 -34.57 -3.59
CA VAL A 243 18.14 -34.62 -4.71
C VAL A 243 18.19 -33.28 -5.46
N PHE A 244 17.06 -32.59 -5.62
CA PHE A 244 17.03 -31.31 -6.34
C PHE A 244 17.87 -30.20 -5.69
N TRP A 245 18.09 -30.28 -4.37
CA TRP A 245 18.92 -29.32 -3.65
C TRP A 245 20.41 -29.66 -3.71
N GLY A 246 20.75 -30.93 -3.98
CA GLY A 246 22.12 -31.44 -3.92
C GLY A 246 22.65 -31.58 -2.50
N SER A 247 22.68 -30.49 -1.73
CA SER A 247 23.18 -30.46 -0.36
C SER A 247 22.23 -29.80 0.64
N LYS A 248 22.45 -30.09 1.94
CA LYS A 248 21.74 -29.41 3.04
C LYS A 248 22.02 -27.90 3.04
N ARG A 249 23.21 -27.49 2.62
CA ARG A 249 23.61 -26.07 2.53
C ARG A 249 22.77 -25.34 1.49
N ASN A 250 22.64 -25.88 0.27
CA ASN A 250 21.78 -25.33 -0.77
C ASN A 250 20.32 -25.24 -0.33
N PHE A 251 19.79 -26.29 0.32
CA PHE A 251 18.44 -26.25 0.88
C PHE A 251 18.25 -25.08 1.86
N LEU A 252 19.20 -24.88 2.79
CA LEU A 252 19.15 -23.77 3.74
C LEU A 252 19.24 -22.39 3.07
N VAL A 253 20.08 -22.25 2.04
CA VAL A 253 20.17 -21.02 1.23
C VAL A 253 18.81 -20.72 0.57
N THR A 254 18.21 -21.71 -0.10
CA THR A 254 16.89 -21.54 -0.72
C THR A 254 15.82 -21.22 0.32
N MET A 255 15.80 -21.89 1.48
CA MET A 255 14.83 -21.58 2.54
C MET A 255 15.06 -20.17 3.11
N GLY A 256 16.30 -19.68 3.16
CA GLY A 256 16.61 -18.29 3.51
C GLY A 256 15.94 -17.29 2.55
N TYR A 257 15.94 -17.58 1.24
CA TYR A 257 15.24 -16.77 0.24
C TYR A 257 13.72 -16.93 0.28
N VAL A 258 13.19 -18.12 0.62
CA VAL A 258 11.76 -18.30 0.89
C VAL A 258 11.34 -17.45 2.09
N LYS A 259 12.11 -17.46 3.20
CA LYS A 259 11.86 -16.58 4.34
C LYS A 259 11.91 -15.12 3.92
N HIS A 260 12.91 -14.73 3.14
CA HIS A 260 13.03 -13.37 2.64
C HIS A 260 11.80 -12.94 1.84
N MET A 261 11.32 -13.76 0.89
CA MET A 261 10.12 -13.51 0.11
C MET A 261 8.85 -13.36 0.98
N ILE A 262 8.74 -14.13 2.06
CA ILE A 262 7.59 -14.02 2.98
C ILE A 262 7.69 -12.73 3.82
N THR A 263 8.90 -12.32 4.21
CA THR A 263 9.14 -11.11 5.03
C THR A 263 9.18 -9.80 4.23
N THR A 264 9.40 -9.87 2.91
CA THR A 264 9.55 -8.67 2.06
C THR A 264 8.26 -7.85 2.04
N ARG A 265 8.41 -6.54 1.94
CA ARG A 265 7.30 -5.59 1.91
C ARG A 265 6.61 -5.59 0.56
N ARG A 266 5.38 -5.07 0.54
CA ARG A 266 4.67 -4.78 -0.71
C ARG A 266 5.54 -3.88 -1.60
N TYR A 267 5.61 -4.21 -2.89
CA TYR A 267 6.44 -3.59 -3.93
C TYR A 267 7.94 -3.89 -3.89
N GLU A 268 8.42 -4.70 -2.96
CA GLU A 268 9.78 -5.26 -3.04
C GLU A 268 9.77 -6.48 -3.97
N THR A 269 10.88 -6.70 -4.68
CA THR A 269 11.03 -7.78 -5.66
C THR A 269 12.24 -8.63 -5.36
N LEU A 270 12.09 -9.95 -5.44
CA LEU A 270 13.16 -10.93 -5.38
C LEU A 270 13.52 -11.38 -6.80
N SER A 271 14.79 -11.27 -7.18
CA SER A 271 15.27 -11.74 -8.47
C SER A 271 15.88 -13.15 -8.37
N LEU A 272 15.75 -13.94 -9.44
CA LEU A 272 16.40 -15.26 -9.51
C LEU A 272 17.92 -15.14 -9.40
N HIS A 273 18.51 -14.07 -9.92
CA HIS A 273 19.94 -13.79 -9.78
C HIS A 273 20.38 -13.78 -8.31
N GLN A 274 19.57 -13.22 -7.41
CA GLN A 274 19.85 -13.25 -5.97
C GLN A 274 19.71 -14.65 -5.41
N VAL A 275 18.63 -15.37 -5.74
CA VAL A 275 18.39 -16.74 -5.25
C VAL A 275 19.55 -17.67 -5.59
N LEU A 276 20.16 -17.49 -6.76
CA LEU A 276 21.34 -18.23 -7.21
C LEU A 276 22.64 -17.83 -6.50
N GLN A 277 22.71 -16.65 -5.88
CA GLN A 277 23.89 -16.25 -5.11
C GLN A 277 24.11 -17.23 -3.96
N ASN A 278 25.34 -17.74 -3.85
CA ASN A 278 25.77 -18.72 -2.86
C ASN A 278 25.15 -20.13 -3.00
N PHE A 279 24.41 -20.42 -4.08
CA PHE A 279 24.00 -21.78 -4.41
C PHE A 279 25.17 -22.51 -5.09
N GLN A 280 25.61 -23.66 -4.58
CA GLN A 280 26.67 -24.45 -5.24
C GLN A 280 26.03 -25.44 -6.21
N THR A 281 26.16 -25.13 -7.50
CA THR A 281 25.71 -26.00 -8.60
C THR A 281 26.45 -27.34 -8.61
N THR A 282 27.68 -27.39 -8.11
CA THR A 282 28.51 -28.61 -8.03
C THR A 282 27.96 -29.68 -7.10
N ASP A 283 27.13 -29.31 -6.12
CA ASP A 283 26.53 -30.25 -5.18
C ASP A 283 25.34 -31.01 -5.80
N CYS A 284 24.88 -30.62 -6.99
CA CYS A 284 23.67 -31.13 -7.61
C CYS A 284 23.98 -32.21 -8.66
N ASP A 285 24.10 -33.46 -8.21
CA ASP A 285 24.44 -34.61 -9.07
C ASP A 285 23.48 -34.80 -10.25
N TRP A 286 22.21 -34.44 -10.08
CA TRP A 286 21.19 -34.54 -11.13
C TRP A 286 21.42 -33.62 -12.33
N LEU A 287 22.36 -32.66 -12.24
CA LEU A 287 22.79 -31.80 -13.34
C LEU A 287 23.90 -32.43 -14.19
N ILE A 288 24.52 -33.52 -13.74
CA ILE A 288 25.63 -34.19 -14.42
C ILE A 288 25.09 -34.99 -15.63
N PRO A 289 25.74 -34.92 -16.80
CA PRO A 289 25.33 -35.70 -17.97
C PRO A 289 25.33 -37.23 -17.72
N PRO A 290 24.38 -37.99 -18.29
CA PRO A 290 24.38 -39.45 -18.18
C PRO A 290 25.59 -40.06 -18.91
N GLY A 291 26.33 -40.97 -18.26
CA GLY A 291 27.44 -41.74 -18.85
C GLY A 291 28.85 -41.29 -18.44
N GLU A 292 28.97 -40.12 -17.81
CA GLU A 292 30.18 -39.72 -17.08
C GLU A 292 29.97 -40.15 -15.62
N GLY A 293 30.75 -41.11 -15.12
CA GLY A 293 30.55 -41.68 -13.77
C GLY A 293 30.58 -40.61 -12.66
N MET A 294 30.12 -40.98 -11.45
CA MET A 294 30.11 -40.18 -10.20
C MET A 294 31.51 -39.70 -9.72
N GLN A 295 32.50 -39.57 -10.59
CA GLN A 295 33.75 -38.92 -10.26
C GLN A 295 33.50 -37.41 -10.20
N HIS A 296 33.73 -36.81 -9.03
CA HIS A 296 33.79 -35.36 -8.84
C HIS A 296 34.66 -34.73 -9.94
N GLN A 297 34.03 -34.22 -11.00
CA GLN A 297 34.74 -33.56 -12.10
C GLN A 297 35.35 -32.26 -11.56
N ALA A 298 36.64 -32.30 -11.24
CA ALA A 298 37.38 -31.14 -10.75
C ALA A 298 37.44 -29.99 -11.78
N ARG A 299 37.18 -30.27 -13.07
CA ARG A 299 37.11 -29.29 -14.15
C ARG A 299 35.91 -29.57 -15.06
N VAL A 300 34.96 -28.64 -15.09
CA VAL A 300 33.77 -28.66 -15.96
C VAL A 300 33.98 -27.68 -17.10
N SER A 301 33.67 -28.09 -18.35
CA SER A 301 33.77 -27.19 -19.51
C SER A 301 32.79 -26.01 -19.38
N LEU A 302 33.10 -24.87 -20.01
CA LEU A 302 32.23 -23.69 -19.95
C LEU A 302 30.82 -23.99 -20.48
N SER A 303 30.72 -24.74 -21.59
CA SER A 303 29.44 -25.13 -22.19
C SER A 303 28.61 -26.01 -21.26
N ASP A 304 29.25 -26.97 -20.56
CA ASP A 304 28.56 -27.82 -19.60
C ASP A 304 28.13 -27.02 -18.36
N SER A 305 29.01 -26.18 -17.82
CA SER A 305 28.71 -25.30 -16.68
C SER A 305 27.52 -24.38 -16.95
N LEU A 306 27.47 -23.76 -18.13
CA LEU A 306 26.34 -22.94 -18.56
C LEU A 306 25.05 -23.76 -18.69
N LYS A 307 25.13 -25.00 -19.20
CA LYS A 307 23.94 -25.86 -19.32
C LYS A 307 23.42 -26.34 -17.96
N ARG A 308 24.30 -26.69 -17.02
CA ARG A 308 23.93 -27.03 -15.63
C ARG A 308 23.23 -25.85 -14.95
N ARG A 309 23.78 -24.64 -15.15
CA ARG A 309 23.19 -23.40 -14.64
C ARG A 309 21.81 -23.14 -15.24
N GLU A 310 21.64 -23.33 -16.54
CA GLU A 310 20.35 -23.18 -17.21
C GLU A 310 19.27 -24.10 -16.61
N LEU A 311 19.57 -25.40 -16.44
CA LEU A 311 18.64 -26.35 -15.83
C LEU A 311 18.29 -25.97 -14.39
N LEU A 312 19.28 -25.52 -13.61
CA LEU A 312 19.08 -25.04 -12.25
C LEU A 312 18.21 -23.77 -12.21
N GLU A 313 18.43 -22.84 -13.14
CA GLU A 313 17.63 -21.62 -13.30
C GLU A 313 16.16 -21.95 -13.57
N GLU A 314 15.87 -22.92 -14.45
CA GLU A 314 14.50 -23.37 -14.71
C GLU A 314 13.85 -24.00 -13.48
N PHE A 315 14.55 -24.91 -12.80
CA PHE A 315 14.03 -25.56 -11.59
C PHE A 315 13.74 -24.54 -10.47
N LEU A 316 14.68 -23.63 -10.18
CA LEU A 316 14.50 -22.64 -9.12
C LEU A 316 13.43 -21.62 -9.48
N PHE A 317 13.33 -21.22 -10.75
CA PHE A 317 12.22 -20.38 -11.21
C PHE A 317 10.88 -21.08 -10.98
N TRP A 318 10.72 -22.31 -11.47
CA TRP A 318 9.51 -23.12 -11.26
C TRP A 318 9.19 -23.30 -9.77
N TYR A 319 10.19 -23.55 -8.92
CA TYR A 319 9.99 -23.72 -7.49
C TYR A 319 9.44 -22.46 -6.81
N PHE A 320 9.95 -21.28 -7.12
CA PHE A 320 9.42 -20.03 -6.54
C PHE A 320 8.10 -19.61 -7.17
N ASP A 321 8.03 -19.58 -8.51
CA ASP A 321 6.91 -19.05 -9.29
C ASP A 321 5.70 -19.99 -9.34
N SER A 322 5.94 -21.28 -9.57
CA SER A 322 4.89 -22.27 -9.82
C SER A 322 4.59 -23.17 -8.63
N PHE A 323 5.49 -23.28 -7.64
CA PHE A 323 5.24 -24.08 -6.43
C PHE A 323 4.97 -23.21 -5.19
N ILE A 324 5.92 -22.37 -4.75
CA ILE A 324 5.79 -21.58 -3.51
C ILE A 324 4.72 -20.48 -3.62
N ILE A 325 4.73 -19.67 -4.69
CA ILE A 325 3.73 -18.60 -4.84
C ILE A 325 2.29 -19.17 -4.86
N PRO A 326 1.98 -20.23 -5.64
CA PRO A 326 0.66 -20.84 -5.62
C PRO A 326 0.32 -21.47 -4.28
N LEU A 327 1.27 -22.11 -3.60
CA LEU A 327 1.09 -22.65 -2.24
C LEU A 327 0.68 -21.56 -1.25
N MET A 328 1.34 -20.39 -1.29
CA MET A 328 0.97 -19.26 -0.44
C MET A 328 -0.42 -18.73 -0.80
N LYS A 329 -0.71 -18.60 -2.10
CA LYS A 329 -1.98 -18.05 -2.61
C LYS A 329 -3.21 -18.86 -2.17
N THR A 330 -3.12 -20.18 -2.20
CA THR A 330 -4.22 -21.10 -1.85
C THR A 330 -4.38 -21.34 -0.36
N THR A 331 -3.32 -21.11 0.42
CA THR A 331 -3.32 -21.36 1.87
C THR A 331 -3.63 -20.09 2.67
N PHE A 332 -3.12 -18.94 2.22
CA PHE A 332 -3.25 -17.67 2.93
C PHE A 332 -3.87 -16.58 2.04
N TYR A 333 -4.74 -15.77 2.64
CA TYR A 333 -5.09 -14.46 2.13
C TYR A 333 -3.98 -13.47 2.50
N VAL A 334 -3.30 -12.93 1.49
CA VAL A 334 -2.15 -12.05 1.65
C VAL A 334 -2.54 -10.61 1.32
N THR A 335 -2.45 -9.71 2.29
CA THR A 335 -2.81 -8.28 2.16
C THR A 335 -1.82 -7.35 2.85
N GLU A 336 -1.96 -6.06 2.57
CA GLU A 336 -1.49 -4.94 3.36
C GLU A 336 -2.69 -4.15 3.92
N SER A 337 -2.42 -3.23 4.83
CA SER A 337 -3.39 -2.24 5.30
C SER A 337 -2.70 -0.89 5.41
N SER A 338 -3.45 0.20 5.18
CA SER A 338 -2.96 1.57 5.33
C SER A 338 -2.31 1.81 6.70
N ALA A 339 -2.85 1.19 7.76
CA ALA A 339 -2.33 1.24 9.13
C ALA A 339 -0.94 0.60 9.29
N PHE A 340 -0.63 -0.43 8.49
CA PHE A 340 0.66 -1.14 8.51
C PHE A 340 1.55 -0.82 7.29
N ARG A 341 1.15 0.15 6.45
CA ARG A 341 1.88 0.62 5.26
C ARG A 341 2.19 -0.52 4.29
N ASN A 342 3.45 -0.78 3.98
CA ASN A 342 3.85 -1.83 3.04
C ASN A 342 4.07 -3.18 3.72
N LYS A 343 3.80 -3.33 5.02
CA LYS A 343 3.92 -4.62 5.70
C LYS A 343 2.91 -5.60 5.12
N VAL A 344 3.41 -6.80 4.80
CA VAL A 344 2.58 -7.90 4.33
C VAL A 344 2.01 -8.65 5.53
N LEU A 345 0.70 -8.85 5.52
CA LEU A 345 -0.09 -9.56 6.50
C LEU A 345 -0.63 -10.83 5.86
N TYR A 346 -0.61 -11.92 6.63
CA TYR A 346 -1.07 -13.23 6.19
C TYR A 346 -2.24 -13.65 7.08
N PHE A 347 -3.33 -14.07 6.47
CA PHE A 347 -4.48 -14.67 7.15
C PHE A 347 -4.71 -16.05 6.56
N ARG A 348 -5.03 -17.06 7.36
CA ARG A 348 -5.44 -18.35 6.79
C ARG A 348 -6.75 -18.17 6.03
N HIS A 349 -6.92 -18.85 4.90
CA HIS A 349 -8.14 -18.70 4.10
C HIS A 349 -9.42 -19.13 4.82
N ASP A 350 -9.36 -20.18 5.64
CA ASP A 350 -10.51 -20.63 6.44
C ASP A 350 -10.90 -19.62 7.53
N ASP A 351 -9.90 -19.10 8.25
CA ASP A 351 -10.11 -18.04 9.24
C ASP A 351 -10.65 -16.76 8.56
N TRP A 352 -10.04 -16.36 7.45
CA TRP A 352 -10.46 -15.18 6.69
C TRP A 352 -11.89 -15.29 6.16
N SER A 353 -12.25 -16.44 5.59
CA SER A 353 -13.62 -16.69 5.11
C SER A 353 -14.65 -16.59 6.22
N THR A 354 -14.30 -17.05 7.43
CA THR A 354 -15.18 -16.99 8.60
C THR A 354 -15.33 -15.56 9.12
N LEU A 355 -14.22 -14.82 9.21
CA LEU A 355 -14.20 -13.43 9.65
C LEU A 355 -14.97 -12.50 8.69
N CYS A 356 -14.96 -12.81 7.39
CA CYS A 356 -15.62 -12.01 6.39
C CYS A 356 -17.12 -12.30 6.21
N ALA A 357 -17.61 -13.47 6.62
CA ALA A 357 -18.99 -13.89 6.35
C ALA A 357 -20.05 -12.91 6.90
N PRO A 358 -19.98 -12.43 8.16
CA PRO A 358 -20.97 -11.48 8.68
C PRO A 358 -20.95 -10.13 7.94
N LEU A 359 -19.78 -9.70 7.46
CA LEU A 359 -19.67 -8.46 6.71
C LEU A 359 -20.29 -8.59 5.31
N VAL A 360 -20.08 -9.72 4.64
CA VAL A 360 -20.73 -10.00 3.35
C VAL A 360 -22.25 -9.97 3.53
N GLU A 361 -22.77 -10.61 4.58
CA GLU A 361 -24.20 -10.63 4.89
C GLU A 361 -24.77 -9.22 5.13
N LYS A 362 -24.08 -8.39 5.92
CA LYS A 362 -24.49 -6.99 6.13
C LYS A 362 -24.46 -6.17 4.83
N LEU A 363 -23.38 -6.29 4.05
CA LEU A 363 -23.24 -5.58 2.78
C LEU A 363 -24.35 -5.95 1.79
N SER A 364 -24.72 -7.23 1.74
CA SER A 364 -25.82 -7.76 0.94
C SER A 364 -27.22 -7.34 1.41
N THR A 365 -27.34 -6.76 2.61
CA THR A 365 -28.62 -6.29 3.17
C THR A 365 -28.80 -4.78 2.98
N ASP A 366 -27.75 -3.99 3.24
CA ASP A 366 -27.87 -2.52 3.34
C ASP A 366 -27.43 -1.77 2.07
N THR A 367 -26.36 -2.23 1.40
CA THR A 367 -25.68 -1.45 0.34
C THR A 367 -25.82 -2.09 -1.04
N PHE A 368 -25.90 -3.42 -1.06
CA PHE A 368 -25.84 -4.22 -2.28
C PHE A 368 -27.07 -5.09 -2.42
N GLN A 369 -27.77 -4.98 -3.54
CA GLN A 369 -28.88 -5.86 -3.88
C GLN A 369 -28.36 -7.04 -4.70
N GLN A 370 -28.65 -8.28 -4.28
CA GLN A 370 -28.31 -9.45 -5.08
C GLN A 370 -29.11 -9.45 -6.39
N ILE A 371 -28.44 -9.78 -7.50
CA ILE A 371 -29.04 -9.88 -8.83
C ILE A 371 -28.94 -11.34 -9.28
N ASP A 372 -29.96 -11.81 -10.01
CA ASP A 372 -29.91 -13.13 -10.65
C ASP A 372 -28.73 -13.24 -11.64
N GLN A 373 -28.16 -14.45 -11.75
CA GLN A 373 -26.99 -14.69 -12.58
C GLN A 373 -27.27 -14.46 -14.07
N HIS A 374 -28.47 -14.81 -14.57
CA HIS A 374 -28.86 -14.60 -15.96
C HIS A 374 -29.09 -13.12 -16.24
N GLU A 375 -29.80 -12.41 -15.35
CA GLU A 375 -30.00 -10.97 -15.45
C GLU A 375 -28.66 -10.21 -15.47
N ALA A 376 -27.75 -10.54 -14.55
CA ALA A 376 -26.43 -9.93 -14.50
C ALA A 376 -25.62 -10.17 -15.79
N GLN A 377 -25.70 -11.38 -16.36
CA GLN A 377 -25.03 -11.70 -17.62
C GLN A 377 -25.58 -10.91 -18.81
N GLU A 378 -26.90 -10.72 -18.87
CA GLU A 378 -27.54 -9.97 -19.95
C GLU A 378 -27.18 -8.48 -19.87
N ILE A 379 -27.25 -7.87 -18.68
CA ILE A 379 -26.79 -6.49 -18.45
C ILE A 379 -25.32 -6.33 -18.87
N LEU A 380 -24.47 -7.27 -18.47
CA LEU A 380 -23.04 -7.26 -18.78
C LEU A 380 -22.71 -7.50 -20.26
N ARG A 381 -23.66 -8.02 -21.05
CA ARG A 381 -23.55 -8.21 -22.51
C ARG A 381 -23.92 -6.93 -23.27
N GLN A 382 -24.86 -6.15 -22.74
CA GLN A 382 -25.41 -4.95 -23.38
C GLN A 382 -24.58 -3.69 -23.14
N ARG A 383 -23.64 -3.71 -22.19
CA ARG A 383 -22.91 -2.52 -21.74
C ARG A 383 -21.39 -2.62 -21.83
N GLN A 384 -20.71 -1.47 -21.77
CA GLN A 384 -19.25 -1.43 -21.77
C GLN A 384 -18.66 -1.68 -20.38
N LEU A 385 -19.31 -1.21 -19.31
CA LEU A 385 -18.79 -1.39 -17.95
C LEU A 385 -18.89 -2.85 -17.52
N GLY A 386 -17.79 -3.37 -16.98
CA GLY A 386 -17.75 -4.70 -16.42
C GLY A 386 -18.40 -4.80 -15.05
N PHE A 387 -17.96 -5.79 -14.29
CA PHE A 387 -18.19 -5.87 -12.86
C PHE A 387 -16.85 -5.80 -12.13
N SER A 388 -16.88 -5.38 -10.87
CA SER A 388 -15.72 -5.41 -9.98
C SER A 388 -15.86 -6.53 -8.96
N PHE A 389 -14.78 -6.83 -8.23
CA PHE A 389 -14.86 -7.77 -7.12
C PHE A 389 -14.69 -7.03 -5.81
N VAL A 390 -15.52 -7.38 -4.84
CA VAL A 390 -15.40 -6.82 -3.49
C VAL A 390 -14.13 -7.36 -2.85
N ARG A 391 -13.29 -6.45 -2.35
CA ARG A 391 -12.12 -6.80 -1.55
C ARG A 391 -12.37 -6.35 -0.13
N LEU A 392 -12.54 -7.33 0.74
CA LEU A 392 -12.65 -7.09 2.17
C LEU A 392 -11.22 -6.86 2.69
N LEU A 393 -11.01 -5.74 3.37
CA LEU A 393 -9.74 -5.38 3.99
C LEU A 393 -10.00 -4.76 5.35
N PRO A 394 -9.04 -4.85 6.28
CA PRO A 394 -9.05 -4.03 7.48
C PRO A 394 -8.84 -2.54 7.21
N LYS A 395 -8.76 -2.10 5.95
CA LYS A 395 -9.27 -0.84 5.39
C LYS A 395 -8.79 -0.72 3.93
N GLU A 396 -9.78 -0.38 3.11
CA GLU A 396 -9.85 0.22 1.77
C GLU A 396 -9.28 -0.44 0.49
N THR A 397 -10.24 -0.61 -0.43
CA THR A 397 -10.23 -0.72 -1.90
C THR A 397 -10.10 -2.08 -2.60
N GLY A 398 -11.12 -2.33 -3.42
CA GLY A 398 -11.30 -3.45 -4.33
C GLY A 398 -10.53 -3.34 -5.63
N ASP A 399 -10.27 -4.49 -6.25
CA ASP A 399 -9.57 -4.62 -7.52
C ASP A 399 -10.55 -5.21 -8.54
N ALA A 400 -10.74 -4.52 -9.67
CA ALA A 400 -11.62 -5.00 -10.74
C ALA A 400 -10.87 -6.04 -11.60
N HIS A 401 -11.44 -7.24 -11.77
CA HIS A 401 -10.86 -8.27 -12.63
C HIS A 401 -11.85 -8.68 -13.72
N ARG A 402 -11.55 -8.30 -14.96
CA ARG A 402 -12.06 -8.91 -16.20
C ARG A 402 -10.86 -9.21 -17.11
N PRO A 403 -10.91 -10.23 -17.97
CA PRO A 403 -10.09 -10.27 -19.18
C PRO A 403 -10.62 -9.17 -20.12
N GLY A 404 -9.94 -8.01 -20.19
CA GLY A 404 -10.36 -6.85 -20.99
C GLY A 404 -9.82 -5.51 -20.44
N GLN A 405 -10.24 -4.37 -20.99
CA GLN A 405 -9.94 -3.06 -20.42
C GLN A 405 -10.58 -2.92 -19.03
N SER A 406 -9.85 -2.40 -18.04
CA SER A 406 -10.39 -2.19 -16.68
C SER A 406 -11.49 -1.12 -16.68
N ILE A 407 -12.44 -1.16 -15.74
CA ILE A 407 -13.45 -0.10 -15.55
C ILE A 407 -12.81 1.29 -15.51
N ASN A 408 -11.73 1.44 -14.74
CA ASN A 408 -10.97 2.69 -14.64
C ASN A 408 -10.29 3.14 -15.94
N GLN A 409 -10.06 2.24 -16.91
CA GLN A 409 -9.55 2.58 -18.25
C GLN A 409 -10.67 3.12 -19.13
N ILE A 410 -11.88 2.53 -19.05
CA ILE A 410 -13.08 2.99 -19.75
C ILE A 410 -13.45 4.41 -19.25
N LEU A 411 -13.48 4.60 -17.93
CA LEU A 411 -13.80 5.88 -17.29
C LEU A 411 -12.73 6.97 -17.43
N GLN A 412 -11.60 6.71 -18.13
CA GLN A 412 -10.54 7.72 -18.28
C GLN A 412 -11.01 8.98 -18.99
N ALA A 413 -11.87 8.86 -20.00
CA ALA A 413 -12.39 10.04 -20.71
C ALA A 413 -13.20 10.92 -19.76
N SER A 414 -14.19 10.32 -19.07
CA SER A 414 -15.00 11.00 -18.05
C SER A 414 -14.15 11.63 -16.95
N PHE A 415 -13.09 10.93 -16.48
CA PHE A 415 -12.17 11.49 -15.48
C PHE A 415 -11.46 12.74 -15.98
N GLN A 416 -10.96 12.74 -17.23
CA GLN A 416 -10.28 13.92 -17.78
C GLN A 416 -11.26 15.09 -17.99
N ILE A 417 -12.49 14.81 -18.41
CA ILE A 417 -13.55 15.82 -18.62
C ILE A 417 -13.96 16.45 -17.29
N LEU A 418 -14.28 15.64 -16.27
CA LEU A 418 -14.58 16.17 -14.93
C LEU A 418 -13.38 16.91 -14.31
N THR A 419 -12.15 16.48 -14.61
CA THR A 419 -10.94 17.21 -14.21
C THR A 419 -10.83 18.56 -14.92
N TYR A 420 -11.22 18.65 -16.20
CA TYR A 420 -11.28 19.90 -16.93
C TYR A 420 -12.33 20.84 -16.31
N GLU A 421 -13.57 20.38 -16.12
CA GLU A 421 -14.64 21.20 -15.53
C GLU A 421 -14.30 21.68 -14.12
N LYS A 422 -13.67 20.84 -13.31
CA LYS A 422 -13.14 21.24 -12.00
C LYS A 422 -12.20 22.44 -12.09
N ASN A 423 -11.32 22.46 -13.08
CA ASN A 423 -10.33 23.53 -13.22
C ASN A 423 -10.96 24.80 -13.82
N ARG A 424 -12.05 24.66 -14.60
CA ARG A 424 -12.81 25.77 -15.17
C ARG A 424 -13.72 26.44 -14.13
N GLN A 425 -14.37 25.64 -13.28
CA GLN A 425 -15.36 26.07 -12.29
C GLN A 425 -14.91 25.66 -10.87
N LEU A 426 -13.84 26.30 -10.37
CA LEU A 426 -13.22 25.94 -9.09
C LEU A 426 -14.16 26.14 -7.88
N GLU A 427 -15.11 27.06 -7.97
CA GLU A 427 -16.16 27.29 -6.99
C GLU A 427 -17.13 26.11 -6.84
N ARG A 428 -17.29 25.28 -7.88
CA ARG A 428 -18.19 24.11 -7.86
C ARG A 428 -17.74 22.99 -6.92
N ILE A 429 -16.45 22.94 -6.58
CA ILE A 429 -15.88 21.96 -5.62
C ILE A 429 -15.78 22.51 -4.18
N GLY A 430 -16.21 23.76 -3.96
CA GLY A 430 -16.29 24.38 -2.65
C GLY A 430 -14.96 24.41 -1.87
N ALA A 431 -14.97 23.87 -0.65
CA ALA A 431 -13.82 23.84 0.25
C ALA A 431 -12.79 22.76 -0.08
N SER A 432 -13.05 21.92 -1.09
CA SER A 432 -12.22 20.77 -1.44
C SER A 432 -10.75 21.15 -1.72
N ALA A 433 -9.83 20.42 -1.10
CA ALA A 433 -8.39 20.58 -1.22
C ALA A 433 -7.76 19.20 -1.51
N PHE A 434 -7.49 18.92 -2.78
CA PHE A 434 -6.97 17.62 -3.23
C PHE A 434 -5.49 17.37 -2.88
N GLY A 435 -4.78 18.38 -2.36
CA GLY A 435 -3.38 18.20 -2.02
C GLY A 435 -2.74 19.40 -1.30
N PRO A 436 -1.40 19.31 -1.10
CA PRO A 436 -0.65 20.32 -0.35
C PRO A 436 -0.66 21.72 -0.96
N ASN A 437 -0.94 21.84 -2.26
CA ASN A 437 -0.94 23.12 -2.97
C ASN A 437 -2.15 23.96 -2.56
N GLU A 438 -3.34 23.36 -2.60
CA GLU A 438 -4.62 23.99 -2.28
C GLU A 438 -4.70 24.32 -0.78
N ILE A 439 -4.23 23.40 0.08
CA ILE A 439 -4.15 23.63 1.53
C ILE A 439 -3.24 24.83 1.83
N TYR A 440 -2.06 24.86 1.21
CA TYR A 440 -1.14 25.99 1.35
C TYR A 440 -1.77 27.32 0.90
N ALA A 441 -2.39 27.34 -0.28
CA ALA A 441 -3.01 28.53 -0.83
C ALA A 441 -4.10 29.08 0.11
N LYS A 442 -5.01 28.22 0.58
CA LYS A 442 -6.09 28.61 1.51
C LYS A 442 -5.56 29.14 2.84
N LEU A 443 -4.61 28.43 3.48
CA LEU A 443 -4.00 28.87 4.74
C LEU A 443 -3.21 30.17 4.60
N LYS A 444 -2.44 30.31 3.52
CA LYS A 444 -1.63 31.50 3.26
C LYS A 444 -2.51 32.71 3.03
N THR A 445 -3.50 32.60 2.15
CA THR A 445 -4.45 33.70 1.90
C THR A 445 -5.22 34.06 3.17
N PHE A 446 -5.64 33.08 3.98
CA PHE A 446 -6.31 33.36 5.25
C PHE A 446 -5.43 34.13 6.22
N LYS A 447 -4.18 33.70 6.40
CA LYS A 447 -3.21 34.40 7.25
C LYS A 447 -2.94 35.83 6.75
N ASP A 448 -2.79 36.01 5.43
CA ASP A 448 -2.56 37.32 4.84
C ASP A 448 -3.75 38.26 5.05
N ARG A 449 -4.99 37.77 4.94
CA ARG A 449 -6.20 38.54 5.28
C ARG A 449 -6.20 39.00 6.73
N LEU A 450 -5.97 38.08 7.67
CA LEU A 450 -6.00 38.40 9.12
C LEU A 450 -4.88 39.35 9.55
N THR A 451 -3.77 39.37 8.82
CA THR A 451 -2.59 40.18 9.17
C THR A 451 -2.45 41.46 8.35
N GLY A 452 -3.38 41.74 7.44
CA GLY A 452 -3.25 42.84 6.47
C GLY A 452 -1.99 42.71 5.60
N GLY A 453 -1.52 41.47 5.38
CA GLY A 453 -0.29 41.17 4.64
C GLY A 453 1.02 41.37 5.42
N ASN A 454 0.98 41.73 6.71
CA ASN A 454 2.17 41.85 7.56
C ASN A 454 2.50 40.52 8.28
N PRO A 455 3.57 39.79 7.89
CA PRO A 455 3.87 38.47 8.47
C PRO A 455 4.20 38.50 9.97
N SER A 456 4.53 39.67 10.52
CA SER A 456 4.90 39.86 11.93
C SER A 456 3.72 40.28 12.82
N ALA A 457 2.54 40.55 12.24
CA ALA A 457 1.37 40.90 13.03
C ALA A 457 0.89 39.70 13.87
N ALA A 458 0.48 39.97 15.11
CA ALA A 458 -0.10 38.94 15.96
C ALA A 458 -1.47 38.53 15.40
N LEU A 459 -1.71 37.23 15.31
CA LEU A 459 -3.02 36.72 14.94
C LEU A 459 -3.99 36.83 16.12
N PRO A 460 -5.29 37.08 15.86
CA PRO A 460 -6.33 36.96 16.87
C PRO A 460 -6.44 35.50 17.38
N LYS A 461 -7.22 35.31 18.44
CA LYS A 461 -7.54 33.95 18.92
C LYS A 461 -8.27 33.18 17.82
N LEU A 462 -7.78 31.97 17.53
CA LEU A 462 -8.32 31.11 16.49
C LEU A 462 -9.07 29.91 17.10
N TYR A 463 -10.23 29.60 16.53
CA TYR A 463 -11.06 28.45 16.84
C TYR A 463 -10.97 27.46 15.69
N PHE A 464 -10.72 26.21 16.02
CA PHE A 464 -10.53 25.11 15.08
C PHE A 464 -11.63 24.08 15.30
N VAL A 465 -12.26 23.66 14.20
CA VAL A 465 -13.25 22.58 14.21
C VAL A 465 -12.87 21.58 13.12
N LYS A 466 -12.58 20.35 13.53
CA LYS A 466 -12.43 19.21 12.63
C LYS A 466 -13.66 18.32 12.74
N VAL A 467 -14.19 17.96 11.59
CA VAL A 467 -15.31 17.02 11.47
C VAL A 467 -14.97 15.97 10.42
N ASP A 468 -15.34 14.72 10.70
CA ASP A 468 -15.12 13.54 9.84
C ASP A 468 -16.48 12.98 9.46
N VAL A 469 -16.76 12.86 8.16
CA VAL A 469 -18.02 12.29 7.65
C VAL A 469 -17.94 10.77 7.61
N GLN A 470 -18.96 10.11 8.16
CA GLN A 470 -19.07 8.65 8.20
C GLN A 470 -19.28 8.11 6.79
N ALA A 471 -18.48 7.09 6.41
CA ALA A 471 -18.67 6.32 5.18
C ALA A 471 -18.97 7.19 3.94
N CYS A 472 -18.19 8.26 3.74
CA CYS A 472 -18.55 9.39 2.86
C CYS A 472 -18.85 9.04 1.41
N PHE A 473 -18.35 7.92 0.89
CA PHE A 473 -18.65 7.43 -0.46
C PHE A 473 -19.89 6.54 -0.47
N ASP A 474 -20.09 5.76 0.60
CA ASP A 474 -21.15 4.74 0.69
C ASP A 474 -22.51 5.36 1.03
N THR A 475 -22.53 6.60 1.53
CA THR A 475 -23.76 7.33 1.88
C THR A 475 -24.21 8.36 0.85
N ILE A 476 -23.44 8.59 -0.22
CA ILE A 476 -23.81 9.59 -1.25
C ILE A 476 -25.15 9.20 -1.90
N GLU A 477 -26.08 10.15 -1.90
CA GLU A 477 -27.36 10.02 -2.60
C GLU A 477 -27.13 10.18 -4.10
N GLN A 478 -27.39 9.11 -4.85
CA GLN A 478 -27.04 8.99 -6.27
C GLN A 478 -27.86 9.92 -7.16
N THR A 479 -29.14 10.10 -6.86
CA THR A 479 -30.06 10.92 -7.66
C THR A 479 -29.59 12.38 -7.67
N LYS A 480 -29.28 12.91 -6.49
CA LYS A 480 -28.78 14.25 -6.29
C LYS A 480 -27.41 14.45 -6.91
N LEU A 481 -26.53 13.45 -6.82
CA LEU A 481 -25.25 13.48 -7.52
C LEU A 481 -25.45 13.61 -9.05
N LEU A 482 -26.38 12.86 -9.63
CA LEU A 482 -26.65 12.91 -11.08
C LEU A 482 -27.23 14.27 -11.52
N GLU A 483 -28.10 14.88 -10.72
CA GLU A 483 -28.59 16.26 -10.95
C GLU A 483 -27.40 17.24 -11.06
N ILE A 484 -26.51 17.20 -10.06
CA ILE A 484 -25.33 18.07 -10.02
C ILE A 484 -24.43 17.86 -11.24
N LEU A 485 -24.24 16.61 -11.68
CA LEU A 485 -23.40 16.30 -12.84
C LEU A 485 -24.01 16.76 -14.17
N ARG A 486 -25.34 16.70 -14.30
CA ARG A 486 -26.06 17.17 -15.50
C ARG A 486 -25.93 18.69 -15.66
N GLU A 487 -25.91 19.43 -14.56
CA GLU A 487 -25.67 20.88 -14.53
C GLU A 487 -24.20 21.26 -14.73
N LEU A 488 -23.27 20.40 -14.30
CA LEU A 488 -21.82 20.66 -14.37
C LEU A 488 -21.27 20.60 -15.79
N LEU A 489 -21.66 19.57 -16.55
CA LEU A 489 -21.17 19.35 -17.92
C LEU A 489 -21.94 20.25 -18.89
N LEU A 490 -21.35 21.36 -19.32
CA LEU A 490 -22.02 22.34 -20.18
C LEU A 490 -21.74 22.14 -21.67
N GLU A 491 -20.51 21.76 -22.03
CA GLU A 491 -20.10 21.61 -23.44
C GLU A 491 -20.74 20.38 -24.09
N ASP A 492 -21.09 20.49 -25.36
CA ASP A 492 -21.74 19.41 -26.10
C ASP A 492 -20.79 18.23 -26.42
N ALA A 493 -19.51 18.53 -26.59
CA ALA A 493 -18.47 17.55 -26.84
C ALA A 493 -17.10 17.99 -26.32
N TYR A 494 -16.27 17.00 -26.00
CA TYR A 494 -14.92 17.19 -25.51
C TYR A 494 -13.93 16.39 -26.35
N MET A 495 -12.81 17.01 -26.71
CA MET A 495 -11.65 16.38 -27.31
C MET A 495 -10.66 15.94 -26.21
N ILE A 496 -10.18 14.69 -26.26
CA ILE A 496 -9.16 14.19 -25.35
C ILE A 496 -7.77 14.26 -26.01
N GLN A 497 -7.06 15.37 -25.81
CA GLN A 497 -5.69 15.54 -26.27
C GLN A 497 -4.74 14.56 -25.56
N ARG A 498 -3.84 13.92 -26.32
CA ARG A 498 -2.90 12.90 -25.82
C ARG A 498 -1.47 13.23 -26.20
N TYR A 499 -0.57 13.17 -25.23
CA TYR A 499 0.86 13.40 -25.49
C TYR A 499 1.76 12.64 -24.52
N GLY A 500 2.95 12.29 -24.99
CA GLY A 500 4.03 11.73 -24.19
C GLY A 500 4.94 12.84 -23.65
N THR A 501 5.42 12.65 -22.42
CA THR A 501 6.47 13.46 -21.81
C THR A 501 7.64 12.56 -21.44
N VAL A 502 8.85 12.99 -21.77
CA VAL A 502 10.09 12.29 -21.40
C VAL A 502 10.99 13.27 -20.68
N HIS A 503 11.36 12.97 -19.44
CA HIS A 503 12.26 13.80 -18.67
C HIS A 503 13.24 12.96 -17.85
N LYS A 504 14.38 13.54 -17.51
CA LYS A 504 15.40 12.90 -16.66
C LYS A 504 15.08 13.16 -15.19
N ALA A 505 14.80 12.10 -14.42
CA ALA A 505 14.58 12.16 -12.97
C ALA A 505 15.75 11.48 -12.24
N GLY A 506 16.73 12.27 -11.78
CA GLY A 506 18.00 11.71 -11.30
C GLY A 506 18.76 11.09 -12.47
N GLU A 507 19.18 9.82 -12.37
CA GLU A 507 19.83 9.10 -13.49
C GLU A 507 18.85 8.25 -14.33
N LYS A 508 17.55 8.23 -13.97
CA LYS A 508 16.55 7.44 -14.70
C LYS A 508 15.80 8.34 -15.69
N ILE A 509 15.63 7.86 -16.92
CA ILE A 509 14.72 8.47 -17.90
C ILE A 509 13.31 8.02 -17.53
N GLN A 510 12.42 8.98 -17.27
CA GLN A 510 11.02 8.72 -17.00
C GLN A 510 10.18 9.13 -18.20
N ARG A 511 9.26 8.24 -18.60
CA ARG A 511 8.27 8.48 -19.64
C ARG A 511 6.89 8.49 -19.01
N LYS A 512 6.09 9.52 -19.29
CA LYS A 512 4.71 9.64 -18.81
C LYS A 512 3.81 10.00 -19.97
N PHE A 513 2.73 9.24 -20.16
CA PHE A 513 1.67 9.56 -21.10
C PHE A 513 0.60 10.38 -20.39
N VAL A 514 0.21 11.48 -20.99
CA VAL A 514 -0.77 12.43 -20.47
C VAL A 514 -1.97 12.44 -21.40
N LYS A 515 -3.15 12.47 -20.79
CA LYS A 515 -4.44 12.69 -21.44
C LYS A 515 -5.03 13.94 -20.82
N LYS A 516 -5.64 14.81 -21.63
CA LYS A 516 -6.26 16.04 -21.15
C LYS A 516 -7.51 16.36 -21.98
N ALA A 517 -8.61 16.67 -21.32
CA ALA A 517 -9.84 17.07 -22.00
C ALA A 517 -9.82 18.58 -22.32
N HIS A 518 -10.44 18.91 -23.45
CA HIS A 518 -10.70 20.26 -23.95
C HIS A 518 -12.10 20.26 -24.59
N PRO A 519 -12.83 21.39 -24.61
CA PRO A 519 -14.03 21.52 -25.45
C PRO A 519 -13.68 21.27 -26.92
N GLU A 520 -14.64 20.80 -27.71
CA GLU A 520 -14.45 20.59 -29.16
C GLU A 520 -14.03 21.88 -29.87
N ASP A 521 -14.71 22.99 -29.58
CA ASP A 521 -14.50 24.28 -30.26
C ASP A 521 -13.33 25.11 -29.69
N ASP A 522 -12.82 24.77 -28.52
CA ASP A 522 -11.77 25.53 -27.81
C ASP A 522 -10.60 24.63 -27.39
N HIS A 523 -9.84 24.18 -28.41
CA HIS A 523 -8.62 23.41 -28.19
C HIS A 523 -7.36 24.14 -28.71
N PRO A 524 -6.30 24.29 -27.90
CA PRO A 524 -5.05 24.86 -28.37
C PRO A 524 -4.32 23.85 -29.25
N HIS A 525 -3.72 24.34 -30.35
CA HIS A 525 -2.76 23.56 -31.13
C HIS A 525 -1.65 23.03 -30.21
N PHE A 526 -1.27 21.76 -30.36
CA PHE A 526 -0.37 21.10 -29.41
C PHE A 526 0.96 21.83 -29.24
N LEU A 527 1.53 22.39 -30.32
CA LEU A 527 2.78 23.17 -30.23
C LEU A 527 2.65 24.40 -29.33
N THR A 528 1.52 25.13 -29.39
CA THR A 528 1.24 26.29 -28.53
C THR A 528 1.13 25.84 -27.08
N TYR A 529 0.43 24.73 -26.84
CA TYR A 529 0.29 24.16 -25.51
C TYR A 529 1.64 23.64 -24.96
N ALA A 530 2.45 22.97 -25.79
CA ALA A 530 3.78 22.51 -25.44
C ALA A 530 4.72 23.67 -25.11
N ALA A 531 4.61 24.81 -25.82
CA ALA A 531 5.34 26.02 -25.52
C ALA A 531 4.96 26.60 -24.14
N GLN A 532 3.67 26.60 -23.78
CA GLN A 532 3.21 26.99 -22.44
C GLN A 532 3.76 26.03 -21.36
N LEU A 533 3.74 24.73 -21.62
CA LEU A 533 4.30 23.73 -20.71
C LEU A 533 5.82 23.90 -20.53
N ALA A 534 6.54 24.25 -21.59
CA ALA A 534 7.98 24.47 -21.58
C ALA A 534 8.39 25.67 -20.69
N GLN A 535 7.49 26.64 -20.44
CA GLN A 535 7.74 27.71 -19.47
C GLN A 535 7.89 27.18 -18.04
N GLY A 536 7.20 26.08 -17.71
CA GLY A 536 7.21 25.47 -16.36
C GLY A 536 8.09 24.22 -16.24
N LEU A 537 8.41 23.55 -17.34
CA LEU A 537 9.10 22.26 -17.36
C LEU A 537 10.46 22.38 -18.06
N ARG A 538 11.53 22.01 -17.35
CA ARG A 538 12.90 22.01 -17.89
C ARG A 538 13.32 20.60 -18.31
N HIS A 539 14.19 20.50 -19.32
CA HIS A 539 14.77 19.24 -19.81
C HIS A 539 13.73 18.14 -20.07
N THR A 540 12.58 18.54 -20.63
CA THR A 540 11.46 17.66 -20.92
C THR A 540 11.20 17.67 -22.42
N LEU A 541 11.13 16.49 -23.02
CA LEU A 541 10.69 16.30 -24.39
C LEU A 541 9.19 16.02 -24.38
N PHE A 542 8.47 16.66 -25.30
CA PHE A 542 7.05 16.46 -25.54
C PHE A 542 6.88 15.75 -26.89
N ALA A 543 6.08 14.69 -26.93
CA ALA A 543 5.76 13.97 -28.14
C ALA A 543 4.24 13.94 -28.29
N ASP A 544 3.73 14.59 -29.33
CA ASP A 544 2.31 14.54 -29.65
C ASP A 544 1.90 13.12 -30.08
N GLN A 545 0.69 12.69 -29.74
CA GLN A 545 0.12 11.45 -30.28
C GLN A 545 -0.77 11.68 -31.50
N VAL A 546 -1.09 12.92 -31.85
CA VAL A 546 -1.81 13.37 -33.08
C VAL A 546 -3.25 12.84 -33.25
N VAL A 547 -3.59 11.70 -32.65
CA VAL A 547 -4.91 11.08 -32.66
C VAL A 547 -5.63 11.39 -31.35
N TYR A 548 -6.63 12.26 -31.44
CA TYR A 548 -7.43 12.71 -30.31
C TYR A 548 -8.87 12.20 -30.46
N PRO A 549 -9.35 11.34 -29.57
CA PRO A 549 -10.75 10.94 -29.59
C PRO A 549 -11.63 12.04 -29.01
N PHE A 550 -12.85 12.12 -29.53
CA PHE A 550 -13.91 12.98 -29.04
C PHE A 550 -14.88 12.17 -28.17
N SER A 551 -15.55 12.85 -27.26
CA SER A 551 -16.58 12.25 -26.40
C SER A 551 -17.73 13.24 -26.25
N ARG A 552 -18.94 12.81 -26.58
CA ARG A 552 -20.13 13.67 -26.52
C ARG A 552 -20.69 13.72 -25.11
N ARG A 553 -21.29 14.84 -24.73
CA ARG A 553 -21.93 15.05 -23.43
C ARG A 553 -22.93 13.94 -23.09
N LYS A 554 -23.79 13.58 -24.04
CA LYS A 554 -24.80 12.52 -23.86
C LYS A 554 -24.18 11.16 -23.51
N GLU A 555 -23.10 10.79 -24.20
CA GLU A 555 -22.37 9.53 -23.96
C GLU A 555 -21.70 9.53 -22.58
N ILE A 556 -21.10 10.66 -22.19
CA ILE A 556 -20.44 10.79 -20.88
C ILE A 556 -21.44 10.77 -19.74
N ILE A 557 -22.58 11.47 -19.86
CA ILE A 557 -23.64 11.43 -18.86
C ILE A 557 -24.20 10.01 -18.72
N ALA A 558 -24.50 9.34 -19.84
CA ALA A 558 -24.97 7.95 -19.80
C ALA A 558 -23.95 7.01 -19.12
N LEU A 559 -22.67 7.18 -19.42
CA LEU A 559 -21.61 6.38 -18.80
C LEU A 559 -21.43 6.69 -17.29
N LEU A 560 -21.59 7.95 -16.88
CA LEU A 560 -21.56 8.35 -15.47
C LEU A 560 -22.77 7.80 -14.72
N GLU A 561 -23.96 7.89 -15.32
CA GLU A 561 -25.20 7.34 -14.79
C GLU A 561 -25.08 5.82 -14.60
N GLU A 562 -24.68 5.09 -15.65
CA GLU A 562 -24.41 3.64 -15.57
C GLU A 562 -23.35 3.31 -14.49
N HIS A 563 -22.30 4.12 -14.36
CA HIS A 563 -21.27 3.89 -13.34
C HIS A 563 -21.76 4.10 -11.91
N ILE A 564 -22.66 5.06 -11.69
CA ILE A 564 -23.17 5.43 -10.37
C ILE A 564 -24.29 4.48 -9.94
N THR A 565 -25.29 4.25 -10.80
CA THR A 565 -26.51 3.51 -10.44
C THR A 565 -26.43 2.02 -10.75
N GLU A 566 -25.65 1.63 -11.75
CA GLU A 566 -25.56 0.25 -12.26
C GLU A 566 -24.21 -0.41 -11.95
N ASN A 567 -23.56 0.00 -10.85
CA ASN A 567 -22.32 -0.62 -10.43
C ASN A 567 -22.55 -2.06 -9.95
N ILE A 568 -22.02 -3.03 -10.72
CA ILE A 568 -22.11 -4.45 -10.39
C ILE A 568 -20.81 -4.90 -9.72
N VAL A 569 -20.96 -5.54 -8.57
CA VAL A 569 -19.88 -6.21 -7.84
C VAL A 569 -20.16 -7.70 -7.77
N LYS A 570 -19.10 -8.51 -7.78
CA LYS A 570 -19.18 -9.96 -7.60
C LYS A 570 -18.57 -10.35 -6.26
N ILE A 571 -19.32 -11.10 -5.45
CA ILE A 571 -18.89 -11.64 -4.15
C ILE A 571 -19.04 -13.15 -4.20
N GLY A 572 -17.93 -13.88 -4.12
CA GLY A 572 -17.94 -15.31 -4.43
C GLY A 572 -18.36 -15.57 -5.88
N ASP A 573 -19.40 -16.37 -6.07
CA ASP A 573 -20.00 -16.65 -7.38
C ASP A 573 -21.23 -15.81 -7.71
N GLU A 574 -21.73 -15.05 -6.74
CA GLU A 574 -22.96 -14.24 -6.82
C GLU A 574 -22.70 -12.80 -7.27
N TYR A 575 -23.68 -12.20 -7.98
CA TYR A 575 -23.64 -10.83 -8.46
C TYR A 575 -24.52 -9.92 -7.59
N TYR A 576 -24.04 -8.69 -7.38
CA TYR A 576 -24.76 -7.68 -6.62
C TYR A 576 -24.68 -6.31 -7.30
N ARG A 577 -25.76 -5.51 -7.21
CA ARG A 577 -25.81 -4.10 -7.62
C ARG A 577 -25.63 -3.20 -6.41
N GLN A 578 -24.79 -2.17 -6.52
CA GLN A 578 -24.72 -1.12 -5.51
C GLN A 578 -25.93 -0.18 -5.65
N VAL A 579 -26.71 -0.03 -4.58
CA VAL A 579 -27.94 0.79 -4.60
C VAL A 579 -27.74 2.15 -3.90
N VAL A 580 -26.80 2.23 -2.96
CA VAL A 580 -26.50 3.46 -2.21
C VAL A 580 -25.00 3.78 -2.31
N GLY A 581 -24.69 5.08 -2.39
CA GLY A 581 -23.31 5.56 -2.48
C GLY A 581 -22.70 5.41 -3.86
N ILE A 582 -21.40 5.60 -3.95
CA ILE A 582 -20.61 5.47 -5.19
C ILE A 582 -19.51 4.42 -5.05
N PRO A 583 -19.01 3.85 -6.15
CA PRO A 583 -18.05 2.75 -6.09
C PRO A 583 -16.70 3.17 -5.53
N GLN A 584 -16.30 2.62 -4.38
CA GLN A 584 -14.96 2.86 -3.82
C GLN A 584 -13.86 2.22 -4.71
N GLY A 585 -12.81 2.97 -5.02
CA GLY A 585 -11.71 2.53 -5.91
C GLY A 585 -11.92 2.86 -7.39
N SER A 586 -13.06 3.47 -7.74
CA SER A 586 -13.20 4.13 -9.04
C SER A 586 -12.30 5.37 -9.11
N VAL A 587 -11.75 5.61 -10.30
CA VAL A 587 -10.95 6.80 -10.60
C VAL A 587 -11.76 8.10 -10.47
N LEU A 588 -13.10 8.01 -10.50
CA LEU A 588 -14.01 9.15 -10.44
C LEU A 588 -14.43 9.53 -9.02
N SER A 589 -14.44 8.60 -8.06
CA SER A 589 -15.15 8.77 -6.78
C SER A 589 -14.73 10.00 -6.00
N ALA A 590 -13.42 10.28 -5.95
CA ALA A 590 -12.90 11.48 -5.28
C ALA A 590 -13.40 12.79 -5.93
N LEU A 591 -13.48 12.85 -7.27
CA LEU A 591 -13.99 14.04 -7.97
C LEU A 591 -15.51 14.18 -7.77
N LEU A 592 -16.25 13.08 -7.93
CA LEU A 592 -17.70 13.05 -7.75
C LEU A 592 -18.09 13.51 -6.34
N CYS A 593 -17.44 12.93 -5.32
CA CYS A 593 -17.60 13.32 -3.91
C CYS A 593 -17.25 14.79 -3.66
N SER A 594 -16.18 15.31 -4.29
CA SER A 594 -15.84 16.73 -4.17
C SER A 594 -16.88 17.67 -4.77
N PHE A 595 -17.46 17.34 -5.94
CA PHE A 595 -18.56 18.13 -6.52
C PHE A 595 -19.83 18.04 -5.68
N PHE A 596 -20.16 16.84 -5.20
CA PHE A 596 -21.33 16.59 -4.35
C PHE A 596 -21.30 17.41 -3.06
N TYR A 597 -20.25 17.26 -2.26
CA TYR A 597 -20.11 18.05 -1.04
C TYR A 597 -19.79 19.53 -1.33
N GLY A 598 -19.22 19.85 -2.50
CA GLY A 598 -19.10 21.23 -2.95
C GLY A 598 -20.46 21.90 -3.12
N HIS A 599 -21.45 21.16 -3.61
CA HIS A 599 -22.85 21.59 -3.68
C HIS A 599 -23.45 21.78 -2.28
N LEU A 600 -23.28 20.81 -1.36
CA LEU A 600 -23.70 20.96 0.05
C LEU A 600 -23.14 22.24 0.69
N GLU A 601 -21.83 22.47 0.51
CA GLU A 601 -21.13 23.62 1.09
C GLU A 601 -21.70 24.95 0.59
N ARG A 602 -22.06 25.05 -0.70
CA ARG A 602 -22.65 26.28 -1.24
C ARG A 602 -24.06 26.53 -0.71
N GLU A 603 -24.87 25.50 -0.62
CA GLU A 603 -26.26 25.60 -0.20
C GLU A 603 -26.40 25.86 1.31
N LYS A 604 -25.60 25.17 2.13
CA LYS A 604 -25.78 25.17 3.60
C LYS A 604 -24.75 26.00 4.35
N PHE A 605 -23.54 26.19 3.80
CA PHE A 605 -22.44 26.83 4.55
C PHE A 605 -22.22 28.29 4.15
N ALA A 606 -23.21 28.95 3.56
CA ALA A 606 -23.11 30.35 3.12
C ALA A 606 -22.62 31.30 4.23
N VAL A 607 -23.02 31.05 5.49
CA VAL A 607 -22.61 31.83 6.68
C VAL A 607 -21.10 31.74 6.96
N MET A 608 -20.44 30.70 6.46
CA MET A 608 -18.99 30.48 6.61
C MET A 608 -18.16 31.16 5.51
N ASN A 609 -18.79 31.76 4.50
CA ASN A 609 -18.14 32.58 3.47
C ASN A 609 -17.80 33.96 4.03
N ASP A 610 -16.97 33.97 5.07
CA ASP A 610 -16.57 35.16 5.79
C ASP A 610 -15.04 35.35 5.73
N PRO A 611 -14.53 36.58 5.58
CA PRO A 611 -13.09 36.87 5.64
C PRO A 611 -12.37 36.31 6.88
N GLU A 612 -13.07 36.24 8.02
CA GLU A 612 -12.65 35.69 9.31
C GLU A 612 -12.60 34.17 9.36
N CYS A 613 -13.07 33.49 8.31
CA CYS A 613 -13.10 32.03 8.22
C CYS A 613 -12.19 31.51 7.11
N VAL A 614 -11.72 30.28 7.29
CA VAL A 614 -11.21 29.44 6.21
C VAL A 614 -11.73 28.02 6.37
N LEU A 615 -12.40 27.55 5.33
CA LEU A 615 -12.91 26.18 5.24
C LEU A 615 -12.07 25.38 4.23
N MET A 616 -11.64 24.20 4.67
CA MET A 616 -10.91 23.23 3.88
C MET A 616 -11.52 21.85 4.06
N ARG A 617 -11.53 21.05 2.99
CA ARG A 617 -11.96 19.67 3.02
C ARG A 617 -11.02 18.77 2.26
N LEU A 618 -10.62 17.66 2.85
CA LEU A 618 -9.96 16.57 2.14
C LEU A 618 -10.90 15.36 2.12
N ILE A 619 -11.68 15.23 1.04
CA ILE A 619 -12.72 14.20 0.88
C ILE A 619 -13.78 14.26 1.99
N ASP A 620 -13.58 13.52 3.07
CA ASP A 620 -14.45 13.33 4.24
C ASP A 620 -14.04 14.13 5.48
N ASP A 621 -12.81 14.64 5.51
CA ASP A 621 -12.26 15.40 6.63
C ASP A 621 -12.43 16.92 6.38
N TRP A 622 -13.36 17.57 7.08
CA TRP A 622 -13.49 19.04 7.12
C TRP A 622 -12.60 19.65 8.19
N LEU A 623 -12.10 20.85 7.90
CA LEU A 623 -11.44 21.74 8.85
C LEU A 623 -11.92 23.17 8.64
N LEU A 624 -12.59 23.71 9.66
CA LEU A 624 -12.87 25.13 9.79
C LEU A 624 -11.84 25.78 10.74
N ILE A 625 -11.31 26.92 10.34
CA ILE A 625 -10.54 27.81 11.22
C ILE A 625 -11.21 29.19 11.17
N THR A 626 -11.55 29.75 12.33
CA THR A 626 -12.23 31.06 12.42
C THR A 626 -11.75 31.87 13.63
N THR A 627 -11.90 33.20 13.58
CA THR A 627 -11.68 34.10 14.72
C THR A 627 -12.92 34.24 15.61
N ASN A 628 -14.09 33.79 15.12
CA ASN A 628 -15.37 33.95 15.79
C ASN A 628 -15.81 32.63 16.46
N HIS A 629 -15.94 32.66 17.78
CA HIS A 629 -16.33 31.48 18.56
C HIS A 629 -17.72 30.94 18.18
N THR A 630 -18.70 31.84 18.01
CA THR A 630 -20.07 31.47 17.68
C THR A 630 -20.13 30.73 16.35
N LYS A 631 -19.42 31.22 15.32
CA LYS A 631 -19.34 30.51 14.02
C LYS A 631 -18.70 29.12 14.13
N ALA A 632 -17.77 28.93 15.04
CA ALA A 632 -17.15 27.63 15.27
C ALA A 632 -18.15 26.63 15.89
N VAL A 633 -18.94 27.09 16.86
CA VAL A 633 -20.03 26.30 17.47
C VAL A 633 -21.10 26.00 16.42
N ASP A 634 -21.61 27.02 15.73
CA ASP A 634 -22.66 26.90 14.71
C ASP A 634 -22.26 25.91 13.60
N PHE A 635 -21.00 25.94 13.16
CA PHE A 635 -20.50 25.00 12.16
C PHE A 635 -20.50 23.56 12.65
N TYR A 636 -20.08 23.31 13.90
CA TYR A 636 -20.10 21.97 14.48
C TYR A 636 -21.54 21.48 14.66
N ASP A 637 -22.41 22.30 15.24
CA ASP A 637 -23.81 21.94 15.52
C ASP A 637 -24.59 21.65 14.24
N MET A 638 -24.39 22.48 13.21
CA MET A 638 -25.00 22.28 11.89
C MET A 638 -24.61 20.93 11.28
N LEU A 639 -23.32 20.56 11.34
CA LEU A 639 -22.85 19.26 10.84
C LEU A 639 -23.25 18.09 11.76
N SER A 640 -23.35 18.33 13.07
CA SER A 640 -23.81 17.35 14.08
C SER A 640 -25.28 16.99 13.92
N ALA A 641 -26.11 17.95 13.51
CA ALA A 641 -27.51 17.73 13.16
C ALA A 641 -27.68 16.82 11.93
N GLY A 642 -26.69 16.81 11.04
CA GLY A 642 -26.67 15.99 9.83
C GLY A 642 -27.47 16.60 8.67
N HIS A 643 -27.20 16.11 7.46
CA HIS A 643 -27.92 16.49 6.24
C HIS A 643 -28.42 15.23 5.51
N PRO A 644 -29.60 14.72 5.87
CA PRO A 644 -30.16 13.49 5.28
C PRO A 644 -30.31 13.57 3.76
N GLU A 645 -30.61 14.74 3.22
CA GLU A 645 -30.76 14.98 1.78
C GLU A 645 -29.44 14.85 1.00
N TYR A 646 -28.31 14.80 1.70
CA TYR A 646 -26.99 14.49 1.15
C TYR A 646 -26.42 13.17 1.69
N GLY A 647 -27.14 12.44 2.55
CA GLY A 647 -26.57 11.30 3.28
C GLY A 647 -25.34 11.67 4.13
N CYS A 648 -25.24 12.92 4.57
CA CYS A 648 -24.06 13.45 5.27
C CYS A 648 -24.27 13.37 6.79
N PHE A 649 -23.53 12.47 7.44
CA PHE A 649 -23.56 12.28 8.89
C PHE A 649 -22.14 12.19 9.43
N ILE A 650 -21.90 12.74 10.62
CA ILE A 650 -20.54 12.92 11.14
C ILE A 650 -20.17 11.92 12.24
N SER A 651 -18.90 11.55 12.29
CA SER A 651 -18.31 10.74 13.36
C SER A 651 -18.02 11.63 14.58
N LYS A 652 -18.93 11.67 15.56
CA LYS A 652 -18.75 12.50 16.78
C LYS A 652 -17.45 12.12 17.53
N ASP A 653 -17.08 10.84 17.53
CA ASP A 653 -15.85 10.31 18.17
C ASP A 653 -14.55 10.66 17.45
N LYS A 654 -14.60 11.12 16.19
CA LYS A 654 -13.42 11.56 15.41
C LYS A 654 -13.38 13.07 15.18
N SER A 655 -14.45 13.76 15.57
CA SER A 655 -14.51 15.21 15.58
C SER A 655 -13.61 15.76 16.69
N LEU A 656 -13.03 16.94 16.47
CA LEU A 656 -12.05 17.55 17.36
C LEU A 656 -12.17 19.07 17.33
N VAL A 657 -12.17 19.70 18.50
CA VAL A 657 -12.20 21.17 18.64
C VAL A 657 -11.11 21.66 19.60
N ASN A 658 -10.81 22.94 19.58
CA ASN A 658 -9.87 23.59 20.53
C ASN A 658 -10.55 24.53 21.55
N PHE A 659 -11.86 24.40 21.71
CA PHE A 659 -12.69 25.16 22.65
C PHE A 659 -13.68 24.22 23.36
N GLU A 660 -14.32 24.70 24.42
CA GLU A 660 -15.31 23.92 25.16
C GLU A 660 -16.61 23.81 24.36
N HIS A 661 -17.14 22.60 24.24
CA HIS A 661 -18.40 22.34 23.55
C HIS A 661 -19.26 21.37 24.38
N PRO A 662 -20.58 21.63 24.59
CA PRO A 662 -21.42 20.80 25.45
C PRO A 662 -21.50 19.33 25.01
N GLU A 663 -21.60 19.08 23.71
CA GLU A 663 -21.81 17.73 23.16
C GLU A 663 -20.52 16.97 22.80
N LEU A 664 -19.36 17.63 22.78
CA LEU A 664 -18.13 17.05 22.24
C LEU A 664 -17.05 16.92 23.32
N VAL A 665 -16.72 15.68 23.67
CA VAL A 665 -15.69 15.36 24.67
C VAL A 665 -14.27 15.50 24.10
N ASN A 666 -14.11 15.37 22.78
CA ASN A 666 -12.82 15.42 22.11
C ASN A 666 -12.35 16.86 21.92
N ILE A 667 -11.68 17.38 22.93
CA ILE A 667 -11.09 18.71 22.93
C ILE A 667 -9.57 18.57 22.94
N VAL A 668 -8.88 19.40 22.14
CA VAL A 668 -7.42 19.48 22.15
C VAL A 668 -6.93 19.89 23.54
N ASP A 669 -5.90 19.22 24.06
CA ASP A 669 -5.28 19.57 25.34
C ASP A 669 -4.94 21.08 25.37
N PRO A 670 -5.39 21.85 26.39
CA PRO A 670 -5.10 23.29 26.51
C PRO A 670 -3.61 23.66 26.47
N ARG A 671 -2.72 22.72 26.81
CA ARG A 671 -1.26 22.89 26.75
C ARG A 671 -0.72 22.67 25.34
N SER A 672 -1.45 21.95 24.49
CA SER A 672 -1.08 21.73 23.09
C SER A 672 -1.15 23.05 22.33
N ARG A 673 -0.17 23.28 21.46
CA ARG A 673 -0.14 24.43 20.55
C ARG A 673 -0.54 24.05 19.13
N VAL A 674 -0.71 22.77 18.85
CA VAL A 674 -0.90 22.24 17.50
C VAL A 674 -2.22 21.50 17.38
N PHE A 675 -2.85 21.66 16.22
CA PHE A 675 -4.09 21.02 15.82
C PHE A 675 -3.81 20.02 14.68
N PRO A 676 -4.12 18.72 14.83
CA PRO A 676 -3.83 17.71 13.82
C PRO A 676 -4.93 17.63 12.74
N TRP A 677 -4.55 17.66 11.46
CA TRP A 677 -5.48 17.46 10.35
C TRP A 677 -4.75 16.90 9.12
N CYS A 678 -5.27 15.82 8.52
CA CYS A 678 -4.79 15.26 7.23
C CYS A 678 -3.25 15.08 7.05
N GLY A 679 -2.53 14.75 8.13
CA GLY A 679 -1.07 14.53 8.14
C GLY A 679 -0.25 15.78 8.47
N TYR A 680 -0.91 16.88 8.78
CA TYR A 680 -0.34 18.16 9.21
C TYR A 680 -0.64 18.41 10.69
N SER A 681 0.27 19.14 11.32
CA SER A 681 0.08 19.74 12.64
C SER A 681 0.15 21.26 12.46
N ILE A 682 -1.00 21.92 12.59
CA ILE A 682 -1.16 23.36 12.37
C ILE A 682 -1.10 24.06 13.72
N ASN A 683 -0.20 25.02 13.88
CA ASN A 683 -0.09 25.79 15.12
C ASN A 683 -1.31 26.72 15.28
N MET A 684 -2.01 26.57 16.41
CA MET A 684 -3.26 27.28 16.69
C MET A 684 -3.07 28.77 17.00
N ARG A 685 -1.83 29.25 17.13
CA ARG A 685 -1.49 30.65 17.43
C ARG A 685 -0.95 31.42 16.22
N ASP A 686 -0.12 30.78 15.38
CA ASP A 686 0.58 31.46 14.29
C ASP A 686 0.34 30.83 12.91
N LEU A 687 -0.47 29.77 12.81
CA LEU A 687 -0.76 28.99 11.60
C LEU A 687 0.47 28.32 10.95
N SER A 688 1.62 28.26 11.64
CA SER A 688 2.77 27.48 11.18
C SER A 688 2.40 26.01 10.99
N VAL A 689 2.81 25.42 9.88
CA VAL A 689 2.48 24.06 9.50
C VAL A 689 3.69 23.16 9.68
N THR A 690 3.53 22.11 10.49
CA THR A 690 4.52 21.05 10.66
C THR A 690 3.94 19.69 10.25
N VAL A 691 4.79 18.68 10.14
CA VAL A 691 4.36 17.32 9.81
C VAL A 691 3.89 16.59 11.07
N ASP A 692 2.73 15.95 11.00
CA ASP A 692 2.25 15.08 12.06
C ASP A 692 2.98 13.72 12.03
N TYR A 693 4.06 13.62 12.79
CA TYR A 693 4.82 12.36 12.93
C TYR A 693 4.20 11.39 13.94
N ALA A 694 3.20 11.80 14.74
CA ALA A 694 2.53 10.91 15.69
C ALA A 694 1.80 9.77 14.98
N ARG A 695 1.40 9.94 13.72
CA ARG A 695 0.81 8.88 12.89
C ARG A 695 1.72 7.69 12.63
N TYR A 696 3.02 7.80 12.88
CA TYR A 696 3.94 6.68 12.81
C TYR A 696 4.07 5.95 14.15
N HIS A 697 3.58 6.51 15.27
CA HIS A 697 3.56 5.88 16.60
C HIS A 697 2.47 4.79 16.64
N ALA A 698 2.73 3.66 15.98
CA ALA A 698 1.99 2.38 15.94
C ALA A 698 2.42 1.58 14.69
N THR A 699 2.80 2.30 13.64
CA THR A 699 3.31 1.73 12.38
C THR A 699 4.83 1.72 12.43
N TYR A 700 5.46 0.57 12.15
CA TYR A 700 6.91 0.56 12.05
C TYR A 700 7.39 1.45 10.89
N LEU A 701 8.23 2.43 11.19
CA LEU A 701 8.80 3.34 10.20
C LEU A 701 9.48 2.58 9.03
N GLN A 702 10.09 1.43 9.34
CA GLN A 702 10.69 0.54 8.36
C GLN A 702 9.67 0.04 7.32
N ASP A 703 8.41 -0.15 7.68
CA ASP A 703 7.34 -0.65 6.80
C ASP A 703 6.82 0.44 5.86
N SER A 704 7.19 1.71 6.07
CA SER A 704 6.98 2.80 5.11
C SER A 704 8.03 2.84 3.99
N LEU A 705 9.04 1.96 4.04
CA LEU A 705 10.12 1.89 3.06
C LEU A 705 9.96 0.68 2.13
N THR A 706 10.71 0.74 1.04
CA THR A 706 10.97 -0.40 0.17
C THR A 706 12.45 -0.41 -0.17
N VAL A 707 13.05 -1.60 -0.20
CA VAL A 707 14.46 -1.83 -0.52
C VAL A 707 14.60 -2.41 -1.92
N GLU A 708 15.42 -1.78 -2.76
CA GLU A 708 15.70 -2.25 -4.12
C GLU A 708 16.99 -3.08 -4.12
N TYR A 709 16.86 -4.38 -4.43
CA TYR A 709 17.97 -5.33 -4.47
C TYR A 709 18.46 -5.66 -5.88
N GLY A 710 18.04 -4.89 -6.88
CA GLY A 710 18.37 -5.12 -8.29
C GLY A 710 19.83 -4.89 -8.66
N ARG A 711 20.12 -4.78 -9.97
CA ARG A 711 21.50 -4.73 -10.52
C ARG A 711 22.36 -3.56 -10.02
N ARG A 712 21.77 -2.42 -9.64
CA ARG A 712 22.50 -1.21 -9.19
C ARG A 712 21.98 -0.72 -7.82
N PRO A 713 22.17 -1.52 -6.74
CA PRO A 713 21.51 -1.25 -5.46
C PRO A 713 22.03 0.02 -4.77
N GLY A 714 23.32 0.36 -4.93
CA GLY A 714 23.87 1.62 -4.42
C GLY A 714 23.29 2.87 -5.08
N ALA A 715 23.11 2.85 -6.41
CA ALA A 715 22.47 3.96 -7.13
C ALA A 715 20.99 4.09 -6.75
N ALA A 716 20.29 2.96 -6.61
CA ALA A 716 18.91 2.92 -6.15
C ALA A 716 18.77 3.50 -4.72
N PHE A 717 19.66 3.11 -3.81
CA PHE A 717 19.72 3.65 -2.44
C PHE A 717 19.92 5.16 -2.44
N ALA A 718 20.95 5.68 -3.13
CA ALA A 718 21.21 7.11 -3.17
C ALA A 718 20.03 7.90 -3.76
N PHE A 719 19.41 7.39 -4.83
CA PHE A 719 18.21 7.98 -5.41
C PHE A 719 17.02 7.95 -4.43
N LYS A 720 16.79 6.84 -3.74
CA LYS A 720 15.73 6.70 -2.73
C LYS A 720 15.89 7.73 -1.61
N MET A 721 17.11 7.92 -1.09
CA MET A 721 17.39 8.91 -0.05
C MET A 721 17.07 10.34 -0.52
N MET A 722 17.44 10.70 -1.75
CA MET A 722 17.09 11.99 -2.34
C MET A 722 15.57 12.16 -2.50
N GLN A 723 14.85 11.14 -2.99
CA GLN A 723 13.38 11.20 -3.12
C GLN A 723 12.67 11.36 -1.77
N LEU A 724 13.12 10.63 -0.74
CA LEU A 724 12.58 10.75 0.61
C LEU A 724 12.79 12.16 1.16
N ALA A 725 14.00 12.71 1.00
CA ALA A 725 14.30 14.08 1.44
C ALA A 725 13.44 15.13 0.71
N LYS A 726 13.19 14.94 -0.60
CA LYS A 726 12.36 15.81 -1.45
C LYS A 726 10.93 15.95 -0.95
N SER A 727 10.37 14.89 -0.36
CA SER A 727 8.93 14.81 -0.02
C SER A 727 8.46 15.91 0.94
N LYS A 728 9.39 16.52 1.69
CA LYS A 728 9.12 17.62 2.64
C LYS A 728 9.72 18.97 2.22
N SER A 729 10.18 19.11 0.97
CA SER A 729 10.66 20.38 0.40
C SER A 729 9.53 21.29 -0.11
N HIS A 730 8.27 20.96 0.15
CA HIS A 730 7.12 21.76 -0.29
C HIS A 730 7.09 23.14 0.40
N ILE A 731 6.57 24.17 -0.28
CA ILE A 731 6.54 25.55 0.26
C ILE A 731 5.67 25.68 1.52
N ILE A 732 4.67 24.81 1.70
CA ILE A 732 3.87 24.74 2.93
C ILE A 732 4.71 24.63 4.21
N TYR A 733 5.90 24.02 4.14
CA TYR A 733 6.80 23.86 5.29
C TYR A 733 7.94 24.89 5.33
N ASN A 734 8.23 25.56 4.22
CA ASN A 734 9.46 26.33 4.02
C ASN A 734 9.23 27.82 3.73
N ASP A 735 8.00 28.24 3.46
CA ASP A 735 7.63 29.64 3.30
C ASP A 735 7.65 30.34 4.66
N ALA A 736 8.58 31.28 4.82
CA ALA A 736 8.78 32.10 6.01
C ALA A 736 7.71 33.17 6.21
N SER A 737 6.82 33.37 5.23
CA SER A 737 5.66 34.26 5.37
C SER A 737 4.41 33.54 5.86
N LEU A 738 4.36 32.20 5.76
CA LEU A 738 3.36 31.36 6.41
C LEU A 738 3.88 30.86 7.77
N ASN A 739 5.12 30.36 7.81
CA ASN A 739 5.69 29.69 8.97
C ASN A 739 6.65 30.59 9.74
N SER A 740 6.69 30.43 11.06
CA SER A 740 7.74 31.02 11.89
C SER A 740 9.12 30.44 11.54
N SER A 741 10.16 31.22 11.83
CA SER A 741 11.56 30.79 11.62
C SER A 741 11.83 29.46 12.32
N ASP A 742 11.37 29.28 13.56
CA ASP A 742 11.57 28.04 14.31
C ASP A 742 10.86 26.86 13.65
N ALA A 743 9.61 27.02 13.19
CA ALA A 743 8.85 25.97 12.50
C ALA A 743 9.53 25.52 11.19
N VAL A 744 10.06 26.45 10.39
CA VAL A 744 10.80 26.11 9.16
C VAL A 744 12.04 25.25 9.48
N HIS A 745 12.84 25.66 10.47
CA HIS A 745 14.05 24.90 10.86
C HIS A 745 13.70 23.56 11.53
N LEU A 746 12.59 23.50 12.28
CA LEU A 746 12.08 22.27 12.88
C LEU A 746 11.63 21.28 11.81
N ASN A 747 10.88 21.72 10.81
CA ASN A 747 10.47 20.89 9.67
C ASN A 747 11.68 20.26 8.96
N ILE A 748 12.73 21.05 8.73
CA ILE A 748 13.99 20.58 8.12
C ILE A 748 14.67 19.54 9.01
N TYR A 749 14.81 19.84 10.30
CA TYR A 749 15.50 18.95 11.23
C TYR A 749 14.76 17.63 11.44
N GLN A 750 13.43 17.67 11.60
CA GLN A 750 12.59 16.47 11.71
C GLN A 750 12.61 15.64 10.42
N ASN A 751 12.55 16.28 9.25
CA ASN A 751 12.68 15.57 7.96
C ASN A 751 14.00 14.78 7.90
N PHE A 752 15.13 15.39 8.25
CA PHE A 752 16.41 14.68 8.26
C PHE A 752 16.51 13.63 9.37
N THR A 753 15.87 13.84 10.51
CA THR A 753 15.83 12.87 11.62
C THR A 753 15.11 11.60 11.17
N VAL A 754 13.90 11.73 10.61
CA VAL A 754 13.14 10.60 10.08
C VAL A 754 13.85 9.96 8.89
N LEU A 755 14.50 10.76 8.02
CA LEU A 755 15.30 10.24 6.92
C LEU A 755 16.50 9.41 7.41
N ALA A 756 17.18 9.83 8.47
CA ALA A 756 18.29 9.09 9.05
C ALA A 756 17.84 7.74 9.64
N MET A 757 16.67 7.70 10.29
CA MET A 757 16.10 6.45 10.78
C MET A 757 15.75 5.51 9.62
N LYS A 758 15.12 6.08 8.58
CA LYS A 758 14.80 5.36 7.34
C LYS A 758 16.06 4.82 6.66
N MET A 759 17.14 5.59 6.64
CA MET A 759 18.44 5.17 6.13
C MET A 759 19.00 4.00 6.93
N HIS A 760 18.95 4.04 8.26
CA HIS A 760 19.40 2.91 9.11
C HIS A 760 18.67 1.62 8.74
N TYR A 761 17.33 1.65 8.69
CA TYR A 761 16.53 0.47 8.33
C TYR A 761 16.85 -0.02 6.91
N TYR A 762 16.98 0.88 5.93
CA TYR A 762 17.36 0.50 4.57
C TYR A 762 18.72 -0.19 4.53
N LEU A 763 19.74 0.38 5.18
CA LEU A 763 21.10 -0.17 5.19
C LEU A 763 21.16 -1.53 5.89
N LYS A 764 20.41 -1.69 6.99
CA LYS A 764 20.27 -2.96 7.72
C LYS A 764 19.64 -4.05 6.84
N GLU A 765 18.52 -3.74 6.19
CA GLU A 765 17.81 -4.68 5.30
C GLU A 765 18.62 -5.01 4.04
N TRP A 766 19.36 -4.04 3.51
CA TRP A 766 20.28 -4.26 2.38
C TRP A 766 21.54 -5.04 2.79
N ARG A 767 21.83 -5.16 4.09
CA ARG A 767 23.01 -5.84 4.65
C ARG A 767 24.33 -5.26 4.13
N LEU A 768 24.40 -3.94 4.01
CA LEU A 768 25.63 -3.27 3.56
C LEU A 768 26.73 -3.36 4.63
N ASP A 769 27.92 -3.80 4.22
CA ASP A 769 29.11 -3.75 5.09
C ASP A 769 29.54 -2.29 5.31
N MET A 770 29.13 -1.74 6.46
CA MET A 770 29.41 -0.36 6.84
C MET A 770 30.90 -0.10 7.09
N ALA A 771 31.69 -1.10 7.49
CA ALA A 771 33.12 -0.92 7.73
C ALA A 771 33.85 -0.59 6.43
N LYS A 772 33.45 -1.24 5.32
CA LYS A 772 34.00 -1.02 3.98
C LYS A 772 33.38 0.18 3.26
N HIS A 773 32.08 0.43 3.44
CA HIS A 773 31.34 1.40 2.60
C HIS A 773 30.92 2.70 3.29
N HIS A 774 31.47 3.01 4.47
CA HIS A 774 31.15 4.24 5.22
C HIS A 774 31.32 5.53 4.40
N MET A 775 32.34 5.62 3.53
CA MET A 775 32.56 6.79 2.66
C MET A 775 31.44 6.99 1.64
N PHE A 776 30.93 5.91 1.05
CA PHE A 776 29.79 5.95 0.14
C PHE A 776 28.53 6.47 0.85
N VAL A 777 28.28 6.00 2.08
CA VAL A 777 27.14 6.45 2.89
C VAL A 777 27.29 7.92 3.27
N LEU A 778 28.48 8.35 3.70
CA LEU A 778 28.76 9.77 4.01
C LEU A 778 28.52 10.68 2.79
N ASN A 779 29.01 10.28 1.62
CA ASN A 779 28.78 11.04 0.39
C ASN A 779 27.30 11.09 0.01
N THR A 780 26.57 10.00 0.25
CA THR A 780 25.11 9.97 0.06
C THR A 780 24.39 10.90 1.02
N ILE A 781 24.78 10.96 2.30
CA ILE A 781 24.24 11.91 3.28
C ILE A 781 24.45 13.35 2.81
N ARG A 782 25.70 13.71 2.45
CA ARG A 782 26.04 15.05 1.96
C ARG A 782 25.24 15.43 0.71
N ARG A 783 25.18 14.54 -0.27
CA ARG A 783 24.42 14.74 -1.51
C ARG A 783 22.93 14.93 -1.23
N THR A 784 22.38 14.15 -0.31
CA THR A 784 20.95 14.21 0.04
C THR A 784 20.59 15.52 0.76
N ILE A 785 21.44 15.97 1.69
CA ILE A 785 21.29 17.25 2.39
C ILE A 785 21.32 18.41 1.39
N ARG A 786 22.34 18.46 0.52
CA ARG A 786 22.45 19.50 -0.52
C ARG A 786 21.25 19.46 -1.47
N PHE A 787 20.84 18.27 -1.89
CA PHE A 787 19.67 18.09 -2.75
C PHE A 787 18.37 18.61 -2.10
N ALA A 788 18.16 18.36 -0.81
CA ALA A 788 16.99 18.85 -0.08
C ALA A 788 16.96 20.38 -0.01
N TYR A 789 18.12 21.02 0.25
CA TYR A 789 18.27 22.47 0.22
C TYR A 789 17.93 23.04 -1.17
N THR A 790 18.60 22.55 -2.21
CA THR A 790 18.35 23.00 -3.59
C THR A 790 16.89 22.76 -4.00
N SER A 791 16.29 21.63 -3.60
CA SER A 791 14.88 21.35 -3.88
C SER A 791 13.93 22.32 -3.18
N ALA A 792 14.21 22.72 -1.93
CA ALA A 792 13.39 23.70 -1.21
C ALA A 792 13.49 25.08 -1.86
N CYS A 793 14.69 25.53 -2.21
CA CYS A 793 14.90 26.79 -2.93
C CYS A 793 14.23 26.79 -4.30
N ASN A 794 14.36 25.70 -5.07
CA ASN A 794 13.72 25.59 -6.38
C ASN A 794 12.18 25.65 -6.27
N LYS A 795 11.60 25.11 -5.20
CA LYS A 795 10.14 25.17 -4.97
C LYS A 795 9.64 26.60 -4.75
N ALA A 796 10.48 27.49 -4.22
CA ALA A 796 10.17 28.93 -4.11
C ALA A 796 10.01 29.62 -5.48
N THR A 797 10.62 29.07 -6.54
CA THR A 797 10.54 29.65 -7.89
C THR A 797 9.33 29.15 -8.69
N HIS A 798 8.53 28.25 -8.14
CA HIS A 798 7.40 27.62 -8.83
C HIS A 798 6.19 28.57 -8.92
N LYS A 799 5.27 28.33 -9.88
CA LYS A 799 4.09 29.19 -10.12
C LYS A 799 3.29 29.50 -8.85
N LEU A 800 2.99 28.47 -8.05
CA LEU A 800 2.25 28.62 -6.78
C LEU A 800 2.97 29.52 -5.77
N ALA A 801 4.29 29.37 -5.63
CA ALA A 801 5.08 30.18 -4.70
C ALA A 801 5.10 31.65 -5.12
N ARG A 802 5.21 31.93 -6.43
CA ARG A 802 5.16 33.31 -6.95
C ARG A 802 3.78 33.94 -6.77
N ALA A 803 2.71 33.18 -7.04
CA ALA A 803 1.33 33.65 -6.92
C ALA A 803 0.97 34.08 -5.49
N HIS A 804 1.59 33.47 -4.48
CA HIS A 804 1.38 33.80 -3.06
C HIS A 804 2.58 34.50 -2.42
N HIS A 805 3.49 35.08 -3.22
CA HIS A 805 4.67 35.82 -2.75
C HIS A 805 5.50 35.09 -1.66
N ALA A 806 5.60 33.76 -1.77
CA ALA A 806 6.28 32.91 -0.79
C ALA A 806 7.76 33.29 -0.66
N ARG A 807 8.28 33.32 0.56
CA ARG A 807 9.69 33.66 0.84
C ARG A 807 10.40 32.50 1.52
N VAL A 808 11.42 31.93 0.86
CA VAL A 808 12.24 30.87 1.43
C VAL A 808 13.57 31.46 1.92
N ASN A 809 13.62 31.79 3.21
CA ASN A 809 14.79 32.39 3.86
C ASN A 809 15.69 31.33 4.49
N LEU A 810 16.24 30.43 3.65
CA LEU A 810 17.09 29.33 4.09
C LEU A 810 18.54 29.54 3.64
N GLN A 811 19.49 29.34 4.55
CA GLN A 811 20.91 29.31 4.21
C GLN A 811 21.42 27.87 4.11
N GLU A 812 22.21 27.57 3.08
CA GLU A 812 22.79 26.22 2.88
C GLU A 812 23.56 25.73 4.11
N ARG A 813 24.29 26.63 4.78
CA ARG A 813 25.06 26.34 5.99
C ARG A 813 24.18 25.87 7.16
N GLN A 814 22.98 26.46 7.32
CA GLN A 814 22.01 26.10 8.36
C GLN A 814 21.44 24.71 8.09
N VAL A 815 20.95 24.48 6.87
CA VAL A 815 20.38 23.20 6.45
C VAL A 815 21.43 22.09 6.52
N THR A 816 22.67 22.37 6.13
CA THR A 816 23.77 21.42 6.21
C THR A 816 24.06 21.01 7.65
N TRP A 817 24.12 21.98 8.57
CA TRP A 817 24.36 21.68 9.98
C TRP A 817 23.21 20.89 10.60
N LEU A 818 21.95 21.30 10.37
CA LEU A 818 20.77 20.59 10.88
C LEU A 818 20.72 19.15 10.35
N GLY A 819 20.99 18.95 9.06
CA GLY A 819 21.04 17.62 8.46
C GLY A 819 22.14 16.75 9.07
N LEU A 820 23.39 17.22 9.12
CA LEU A 820 24.49 16.47 9.72
C LEU A 820 24.23 16.15 11.20
N HIS A 821 23.65 17.10 11.95
CA HIS A 821 23.30 16.91 13.35
C HIS A 821 22.21 15.85 13.53
N ALA A 822 21.17 15.86 12.68
CA ALA A 822 20.10 14.86 12.69
C ALA A 822 20.64 13.45 12.39
N PHE A 823 21.45 13.30 11.33
CA PHE A 823 22.09 12.02 11.00
C PHE A 823 23.00 11.52 12.13
N HIS A 824 23.82 12.39 12.71
CA HIS A 824 24.67 12.03 13.84
C HIS A 824 23.82 11.57 15.04
N SER A 825 22.79 12.34 15.41
CA SER A 825 21.93 12.05 16.57
C SER A 825 21.25 10.69 16.45
N VAL A 826 20.72 10.35 15.27
CA VAL A 826 20.06 9.07 15.02
C VAL A 826 21.06 7.92 14.96
N LEU A 827 22.12 8.05 14.16
CA LEU A 827 23.09 6.96 13.97
C LEU A 827 23.92 6.69 15.24
N SER A 828 24.08 7.69 16.13
CA SER A 828 24.76 7.52 17.42
C SER A 828 24.04 6.56 18.37
N ARG A 829 22.75 6.27 18.13
CA ARG A 829 22.00 5.25 18.87
C ARG A 829 22.43 3.81 18.55
N LYS A 830 23.23 3.62 17.50
CA LYS A 830 23.75 2.32 17.05
C LYS A 830 25.26 2.41 16.79
N PRO A 831 26.07 2.79 17.80
CA PRO A 831 27.46 3.21 17.60
C PRO A 831 28.35 2.12 17.02
N GLN A 832 28.10 0.86 17.40
CA GLN A 832 28.83 -0.32 16.90
C GLN A 832 28.73 -0.46 15.37
N ALA A 833 27.58 -0.13 14.77
CA ALA A 833 27.37 -0.25 13.33
C ALA A 833 27.98 0.93 12.53
N TYR A 834 28.19 2.10 13.16
CA TYR A 834 28.49 3.35 12.49
C TYR A 834 29.77 4.05 12.98
N ALA A 835 30.63 3.41 13.77
CA ALA A 835 31.76 4.04 14.46
C ALA A 835 32.61 4.96 13.56
N ARG A 836 33.08 4.48 12.39
CA ARG A 836 33.87 5.29 11.44
C ARG A 836 33.08 6.49 10.89
N LEU A 837 31.83 6.27 10.52
CA LEU A 837 30.94 7.32 10.01
C LEU A 837 30.64 8.38 11.08
N LEU A 838 30.41 7.97 12.32
CA LEU A 838 30.17 8.87 13.45
C LEU A 838 31.39 9.74 13.76
N LYS A 839 32.60 9.19 13.73
CA LYS A 839 33.84 9.97 13.88
C LYS A 839 33.91 11.08 12.82
N MET A 840 33.60 10.76 11.56
CA MET A 840 33.60 11.75 10.49
C MET A 840 32.49 12.80 10.65
N LEU A 841 31.27 12.40 11.00
CA LEU A 841 30.17 13.33 11.24
C LEU A 841 30.46 14.26 12.42
N SER A 842 31.06 13.73 13.51
CA SER A 842 31.45 14.52 14.68
C SER A 842 32.50 15.57 14.33
N PHE A 843 33.51 15.21 13.52
CA PHE A 843 34.50 16.15 13.01
C PHE A 843 33.87 17.25 12.14
N GLN A 844 32.89 16.90 11.29
CA GLN A 844 32.20 17.92 10.50
C GLN A 844 31.38 18.87 11.37
N LEU A 845 30.74 18.37 12.42
CA LEU A 845 29.96 19.17 13.37
C LEU A 845 30.83 20.07 14.26
N SER A 846 32.09 19.69 14.52
CA SER A 846 33.04 20.47 15.33
C SER A 846 33.70 21.63 14.59
N LEU A 847 33.49 21.77 13.27
CA LEU A 847 34.10 22.86 12.49
C LEU A 847 33.70 24.25 13.05
N PRO A 848 34.63 25.22 13.13
CA PRO A 848 34.36 26.54 13.72
C PRO A 848 33.15 27.26 13.12
N ARG A 849 32.91 27.04 11.83
CA ARG A 849 31.75 27.56 11.10
C ARG A 849 30.39 27.12 11.68
N TYR A 850 30.32 26.16 12.60
CA TYR A 850 29.05 25.71 13.18
C TYR A 850 28.84 26.13 14.64
N ARG A 851 29.81 26.81 15.27
CA ARG A 851 29.76 27.19 16.69
C ARG A 851 28.51 28.01 17.05
N HIS A 852 28.19 29.05 16.26
CA HIS A 852 27.01 29.88 16.49
C HIS A 852 25.68 29.15 16.23
N LEU A 853 25.65 28.24 15.26
CA LEU A 853 24.43 27.49 14.92
C LEU A 853 24.01 26.53 16.05
N ARG A 854 24.98 25.94 16.75
CA ARG A 854 24.73 25.08 17.91
C ARG A 854 23.99 25.80 19.04
N LYS A 855 24.31 27.07 19.31
CA LYS A 855 23.60 27.87 20.31
C LYS A 855 22.22 28.29 19.79
N ARG A 856 22.15 28.76 18.54
CA ARG A 856 20.92 29.24 17.90
C ARG A 856 19.82 28.18 17.82
N PHE A 857 20.16 26.96 17.39
CA PHE A 857 19.17 25.91 17.12
C PHE A 857 18.99 24.93 18.28
N ARG A 858 19.42 25.27 19.50
CA ARG A 858 19.28 24.38 20.67
C ARG A 858 17.82 23.98 20.92
N GLY A 859 16.89 24.95 20.84
CA GLY A 859 15.44 24.69 21.00
C GLY A 859 14.88 23.78 19.91
N VAL A 860 15.14 24.12 18.64
CA VAL A 860 14.75 23.33 17.47
C VAL A 860 15.25 21.88 17.55
N VAL A 861 16.49 21.68 17.99
CA VAL A 861 17.06 20.34 18.18
C VAL A 861 16.37 19.60 19.33
N ALA A 862 16.15 20.25 20.47
CA ALA A 862 15.49 19.62 21.61
C ALA A 862 14.07 19.16 21.26
N GLU A 863 13.30 20.04 20.62
CA GLU A 863 11.95 19.73 20.14
C GLU A 863 11.97 18.66 19.05
N GLY A 864 12.86 18.77 18.05
CA GLY A 864 12.93 17.79 16.98
C GLY A 864 13.38 16.41 17.43
N LEU A 865 14.23 16.31 18.47
CA LEU A 865 14.63 15.03 19.06
C LEU A 865 13.48 14.32 19.79
N SER A 866 12.43 15.03 20.21
CA SER A 866 11.20 14.37 20.71
C SER A 866 10.60 13.43 19.66
N THR A 867 10.80 13.70 18.37
CA THR A 867 10.41 12.82 17.26
C THR A 867 11.13 11.47 17.33
N VAL A 868 12.37 11.41 17.82
CA VAL A 868 13.11 10.14 18.01
C VAL A 868 12.43 9.29 19.06
N THR A 869 12.08 9.91 20.19
CA THR A 869 11.35 9.25 21.29
C THR A 869 9.96 8.81 20.83
N LEU A 870 9.23 9.69 20.15
CA LEU A 870 7.90 9.42 19.59
C LEU A 870 7.91 8.24 18.61
N LEU A 871 8.99 8.05 17.86
CA LEU A 871 9.10 6.94 16.90
C LEU A 871 9.78 5.69 17.48
N CYS A 872 10.06 5.67 18.79
CA CYS A 872 10.67 4.54 19.50
C CYS A 872 11.94 3.98 18.82
N PHE A 873 12.82 4.87 18.32
CA PHE A 873 14.05 4.49 17.60
C PHE A 873 15.29 4.39 18.51
#